data_AF-A0A4S9U1U6-F1
#
_entry.id   AF-A0A4S9U1U6-F1
#
_cell.length_a   1.000
_cell.length_b   1.000
_cell.length_c   1.000
_cell.angle_alpha   90.00
_cell.angle_beta   90.00
_cell.angle_gamma   90.00
#
_symmetry.space_group_name_H-M   'P 1'
#
loop_
_entity.id
_entity.type
_entity.pdbx_description
1 polymer ?
#
loop_
_entity_poly.entity_id
_entity_poly.type
_entity_poly.pdbx_seq_one_letter_code
_entity_poly.pdbx_strand_id
1 'polypeptide(L)'
;MAHNSYGLAGTEASSKPLRFDGQTVVVTGAGGGLGKAYALFFASRGANVVVNDLGGSFKGEGASSKAADVVVEEIKAAGGKAVANYDSVEDGDKIIDTAIKAFGRIDVLINNAGILRDISFKNMKDADWDLIMKVHVRGAYKCARAAWPHFRKQKYGRVINTASAAGLFGSFGQTNYSAAKLAQVGFTETLAKEGLKYNILANVIAPIAASRMTQTVMPPDVLENLKPDWVVPLVAVLVHPSNTEETGSIFECGGGHIAKLRWERAKGALLRADDSYTPGALLSKWDGVNDFSEPSYPTGVANFMELLEEAQKLPANPPSKNPDFKGKVALVTGGGAGLGRIYCLQFAKYGAKVVVNDLMNPDDVVQEIQKLGGEAVGVKASAEDGDAVVKAAIDAYGRIDIIVNNAGILRDKAFANMDDKQFDQVLDVHLRGTYKVTKAAWPYFLKQKYGRVVNTTSTSGIYGNFGQANYAAAKCGILGFSRALAREGQKYNILVNTIAPNAGTNMTRTIMPEEMVQAFKPDYVAPLVVLLSSDLVPQPGTGGLYEVGSGWAAQTRWQRTGGHGFPVDVKLTPEHVLGQWKRITDFSDGRADHPADGNDGLKSIMANMENRSSGSKPVKKEGAKNDEVLVNIEKAKNAKAEGTEFKYDERDVILYNLGLGAKRTDLPFVYEGDDNFQVIPTFGVIPPFNASSPFSFDEIVPNFSPNMLLHGEQFLEIKTFPIPTEATLVAYPKLVEVVDKGNAGVVTYGSTTKDKNTGKELFYNESTVFIRGSGGFGGPKKGTDRGAATRIYKAPERKPDAVVEEKTSEDQAAIYRLSGDRNPLHIDPEFSKVGGFKTPILHGLCFFGFAGKAVLQTYGEFKNVKVRFAGVVLPGQTLVTEMWKEGNVVVFQTKVKETGKLCISGAGAELRNASPKSKL
;
A
#
# COMPACT_ATOMS: atom_id res chain seq x y z
N MET A 1 -13.89 40.98 13.30
CA MET A 1 -15.34 41.27 13.34
C MET A 1 -15.87 41.26 11.92
N ALA A 2 -16.61 40.21 11.56
CA ALA A 2 -17.62 40.12 10.51
C ALA A 2 -18.04 38.64 10.46
N HIS A 3 -18.92 38.26 11.39
CA HIS A 3 -19.58 36.97 11.40
C HIS A 3 -20.57 36.93 10.23
N ASN A 4 -20.28 36.15 9.19
CA ASN A 4 -21.32 35.70 8.26
C ASN A 4 -21.84 34.34 8.71
N SER A 5 -22.90 34.41 9.51
CA SER A 5 -23.81 33.31 9.81
C SER A 5 -24.51 32.85 8.52
N TYR A 6 -24.13 31.69 8.00
CA TYR A 6 -25.00 30.98 7.05
C TYR A 6 -26.14 30.35 7.85
N GLY A 7 -27.28 31.03 7.79
CA GLY A 7 -28.55 30.57 8.32
C GLY A 7 -28.99 29.27 7.65
N LEU A 8 -29.35 28.30 8.49
CA LEU A 8 -30.18 27.17 8.12
C LEU A 8 -31.59 27.70 7.79
N ALA A 9 -31.84 27.95 6.51
CA ALA A 9 -33.19 28.19 6.01
C ALA A 9 -33.34 27.54 4.62
N GLY A 10 -34.12 26.46 4.56
CA GLY A 10 -34.77 25.97 3.34
C GLY A 10 -33.97 25.00 2.47
N THR A 11 -34.12 23.70 2.75
CA THR A 11 -34.66 22.73 1.76
C THR A 11 -35.09 21.47 2.53
N GLU A 12 -36.32 21.48 3.04
CA GLU A 12 -37.09 20.24 3.04
C GLU A 12 -37.32 19.88 1.56
N ALA A 13 -36.36 19.18 0.95
CA ALA A 13 -36.66 18.44 -0.25
C ALA A 13 -37.44 17.21 0.19
N SER A 14 -38.76 17.29 0.03
CA SER A 14 -39.69 16.16 0.02
C SER A 14 -39.34 15.19 -1.13
N SER A 15 -38.19 14.53 -1.08
CA SER A 15 -37.83 13.52 -2.09
C SER A 15 -38.19 12.15 -1.56
N LYS A 16 -39.10 11.48 -2.27
CA LYS A 16 -39.40 10.06 -2.03
C LYS A 16 -38.09 9.27 -2.09
N PRO A 17 -37.89 8.26 -1.22
CA PRO A 17 -36.68 7.44 -1.26
C PRO A 17 -36.47 6.86 -2.66
N LEU A 18 -35.23 6.81 -3.16
CA LEU A 18 -34.89 6.12 -4.41
C LEU A 18 -35.33 4.66 -4.31
N ARG A 19 -36.07 4.23 -5.33
CA ARG A 19 -36.64 2.89 -5.46
C ARG A 19 -36.09 2.23 -6.71
N PHE A 20 -35.98 0.90 -6.66
CA PHE A 20 -35.53 0.04 -7.74
C PHE A 20 -36.61 -1.01 -8.06
N ASP A 21 -37.87 -0.64 -7.84
CA ASP A 21 -39.03 -1.52 -8.02
C ASP A 21 -39.08 -2.07 -9.45
N GLY A 22 -39.24 -3.38 -9.57
CA GLY A 22 -39.30 -4.08 -10.86
C GLY A 22 -37.97 -4.20 -11.60
N GLN A 23 -36.86 -3.70 -11.03
CA GLN A 23 -35.52 -3.92 -11.57
C GLN A 23 -34.89 -5.19 -10.99
N THR A 24 -34.05 -5.84 -11.78
CA THR A 24 -33.27 -7.02 -11.34
C THR A 24 -31.78 -6.69 -11.25
N VAL A 25 -31.21 -6.92 -10.08
CA VAL A 25 -29.82 -6.61 -9.74
C VAL A 25 -29.06 -7.91 -9.54
N VAL A 26 -27.99 -8.11 -10.31
CA VAL A 26 -27.04 -9.22 -10.11
C VAL A 26 -25.83 -8.69 -9.36
N VAL A 27 -25.52 -9.31 -8.22
CA VAL A 27 -24.34 -8.98 -7.41
C VAL A 27 -23.45 -10.22 -7.31
N THR A 28 -22.23 -10.12 -7.81
CA THR A 28 -21.22 -11.19 -7.72
C THR A 28 -20.42 -11.07 -6.42
N GLY A 29 -20.05 -12.21 -5.82
CA GLY A 29 -19.38 -12.26 -4.51
C GLY A 29 -20.24 -11.65 -3.39
N ALA A 30 -21.52 -12.00 -3.37
CA ALA A 30 -22.55 -11.39 -2.54
C ALA A 30 -22.85 -12.14 -1.23
N GLY A 31 -22.12 -13.21 -0.91
CA GLY A 31 -22.27 -13.97 0.33
C GLY A 31 -21.72 -13.27 1.57
N GLY A 32 -20.99 -12.15 1.42
CA GLY A 32 -20.47 -11.36 2.53
C GLY A 32 -19.96 -9.98 2.11
N GLY A 33 -19.44 -9.21 3.07
CA GLY A 33 -18.78 -7.91 2.83
C GLY A 33 -19.65 -6.91 2.06
N LEU A 34 -19.04 -6.19 1.10
CA LEU A 34 -19.73 -5.22 0.25
C LEU A 34 -20.83 -5.84 -0.60
N GLY A 35 -20.59 -7.03 -1.16
CA GLY A 35 -21.58 -7.72 -2.01
C GLY A 35 -22.88 -8.01 -1.26
N LYS A 36 -22.78 -8.51 -0.02
CA LYS A 36 -23.95 -8.69 0.86
C LYS A 36 -24.66 -7.36 1.14
N ALA A 37 -23.90 -6.29 1.42
CA ALA A 37 -24.48 -4.98 1.70
C ALA A 37 -25.26 -4.40 0.50
N TYR A 38 -24.74 -4.55 -0.72
CA TYR A 38 -25.47 -4.20 -1.94
C TYR A 38 -26.76 -5.02 -2.06
N ALA A 39 -26.67 -6.34 -1.93
CA ALA A 39 -27.81 -7.24 -2.08
C ALA A 39 -28.96 -6.90 -1.12
N LEU A 40 -28.65 -6.72 0.17
CA LEU A 40 -29.63 -6.32 1.19
C LEU A 40 -30.23 -4.95 0.89
N PHE A 41 -29.41 -3.98 0.50
CA PHE A 41 -29.88 -2.63 0.19
C PHE A 41 -30.84 -2.63 -1.00
N PHE A 42 -30.45 -3.20 -2.14
CA PHE A 42 -31.28 -3.20 -3.35
C PHE A 42 -32.59 -3.95 -3.13
N ALA A 43 -32.56 -5.08 -2.41
CA ALA A 43 -33.78 -5.79 -2.03
C ALA A 43 -34.69 -4.92 -1.14
N SER A 44 -34.14 -4.23 -0.13
CA SER A 44 -34.91 -3.31 0.73
C SER A 44 -35.53 -2.14 -0.07
N ARG A 45 -34.93 -1.78 -1.21
CA ARG A 45 -35.41 -0.74 -2.13
C ARG A 45 -36.24 -1.29 -3.30
N GLY A 46 -36.70 -2.54 -3.23
CA GLY A 46 -37.71 -3.13 -4.12
C GLY A 46 -37.19 -3.89 -5.33
N ALA A 47 -35.87 -4.02 -5.47
CA ALA A 47 -35.29 -4.81 -6.56
C ALA A 47 -35.44 -6.31 -6.32
N ASN A 48 -35.49 -7.07 -7.41
CA ASN A 48 -35.18 -8.49 -7.39
C ASN A 48 -33.66 -8.66 -7.36
N VAL A 49 -33.13 -9.55 -6.53
CA VAL A 49 -31.66 -9.69 -6.38
C VAL A 49 -31.20 -11.11 -6.70
N VAL A 50 -30.22 -11.24 -7.58
CA VAL A 50 -29.43 -12.48 -7.70
C VAL A 50 -28.19 -12.35 -6.85
N VAL A 51 -28.11 -13.19 -5.82
CA VAL A 51 -26.97 -13.29 -4.91
C VAL A 51 -26.04 -14.37 -5.43
N ASN A 52 -25.02 -13.99 -6.19
CA ASN A 52 -23.99 -14.92 -6.65
C ASN A 52 -22.85 -15.02 -5.62
N ASP A 53 -22.54 -16.22 -5.15
CA ASP A 53 -21.32 -16.50 -4.39
C ASP A 53 -20.90 -17.96 -4.53
N LEU A 54 -19.64 -18.19 -4.92
CA LEU A 54 -19.05 -19.53 -5.06
C LEU A 54 -18.84 -20.20 -3.67
N GLY A 55 -18.77 -19.40 -2.60
CA GLY A 55 -18.57 -19.88 -1.23
C GLY A 55 -17.13 -20.21 -0.86
N GLY A 56 -16.15 -19.69 -1.60
CA GLY A 56 -14.72 -19.84 -1.31
C GLY A 56 -14.20 -18.85 -0.27
N SER A 57 -13.00 -19.11 0.26
CA SER A 57 -12.28 -18.17 1.14
C SER A 57 -11.86 -16.90 0.38
N PHE A 58 -11.38 -15.85 1.07
CA PHE A 58 -10.80 -14.67 0.40
C PHE A 58 -9.52 -15.00 -0.39
N LYS A 59 -8.95 -16.19 -0.15
CA LYS A 59 -7.91 -16.81 -0.96
C LYS A 59 -8.50 -17.70 -2.07
N GLY A 60 -9.79 -17.72 -2.35
CA GLY A 60 -10.37 -18.56 -3.40
C GLY A 60 -10.24 -20.07 -3.15
N GLU A 61 -10.18 -20.50 -1.89
CA GLU A 61 -10.13 -21.93 -1.51
C GLU A 61 -11.50 -22.41 -1.02
N GLY A 62 -11.92 -23.60 -1.44
CA GLY A 62 -13.20 -24.21 -1.07
C GLY A 62 -14.41 -23.71 -1.89
N ALA A 63 -15.54 -24.39 -1.73
CA ALA A 63 -16.84 -23.98 -2.26
C ALA A 63 -17.92 -24.34 -1.22
N SER A 64 -18.78 -23.39 -0.88
CA SER A 64 -19.85 -23.56 0.12
C SER A 64 -21.06 -22.74 -0.28
N SER A 65 -22.09 -23.41 -0.81
CA SER A 65 -23.35 -22.78 -1.23
C SER A 65 -24.04 -21.97 -0.12
N LYS A 66 -23.73 -22.30 1.14
CA LYS A 66 -24.34 -21.69 2.34
C LYS A 66 -24.20 -20.16 2.40
N ALA A 67 -23.15 -19.58 1.82
CA ALA A 67 -22.93 -18.12 1.93
C ALA A 67 -24.00 -17.31 1.16
N ALA A 68 -24.32 -17.71 -0.08
CA ALA A 68 -25.36 -17.07 -0.88
C ALA A 68 -26.75 -17.35 -0.28
N ASP A 69 -27.00 -18.59 0.17
CA ASP A 69 -28.27 -18.98 0.77
C ASP A 69 -28.63 -18.14 2.00
N VAL A 70 -27.67 -17.92 2.90
CA VAL A 70 -27.89 -17.10 4.11
C VAL A 70 -28.37 -15.69 3.76
N VAL A 71 -27.77 -15.06 2.74
CA VAL A 71 -28.15 -13.70 2.33
C VAL A 71 -29.52 -13.70 1.65
N VAL A 72 -29.83 -14.71 0.84
CA VAL A 72 -31.14 -14.85 0.19
C VAL A 72 -32.26 -15.04 1.23
N GLU A 73 -32.04 -15.90 2.22
CA GLU A 73 -33.02 -16.12 3.29
C GLU A 73 -33.20 -14.86 4.15
N GLU A 74 -32.13 -14.11 4.43
CA GLU A 74 -32.23 -12.80 5.10
C GLU A 74 -33.08 -11.81 4.29
N ILE A 75 -32.90 -11.76 2.96
CA ILE A 75 -33.71 -10.91 2.07
C ILE A 75 -35.18 -11.33 2.08
N LYS A 76 -35.47 -12.63 1.94
CA LYS A 76 -36.85 -13.15 1.93
C LYS A 76 -37.53 -12.92 3.27
N ALA A 77 -36.83 -13.12 4.39
CA ALA A 77 -37.36 -12.85 5.73
C ALA A 77 -37.72 -11.37 5.92
N ALA A 78 -36.99 -10.46 5.29
CA ALA A 78 -37.31 -9.03 5.26
C ALA A 78 -38.40 -8.65 4.22
N GLY A 79 -39.02 -9.62 3.54
CA GLY A 79 -40.07 -9.41 2.53
C GLY A 79 -39.57 -9.04 1.12
N GLY A 80 -38.27 -9.13 0.88
CA GLY A 80 -37.66 -8.89 -0.44
C GLY A 80 -37.67 -10.13 -1.34
N LYS A 81 -37.21 -9.95 -2.58
CA LYS A 81 -37.12 -11.02 -3.59
C LYS A 81 -35.67 -11.30 -3.95
N ALA A 82 -35.20 -12.52 -3.68
CA ALA A 82 -33.87 -12.93 -4.06
C ALA A 82 -33.77 -14.41 -4.44
N VAL A 83 -32.77 -14.73 -5.27
CA VAL A 83 -32.38 -16.10 -5.64
C VAL A 83 -30.87 -16.24 -5.53
N ALA A 84 -30.41 -17.40 -5.07
CA ALA A 84 -28.99 -17.71 -4.96
C ALA A 84 -28.45 -18.22 -6.29
N ASN A 85 -27.19 -17.93 -6.57
CA ASN A 85 -26.41 -18.57 -7.62
C ASN A 85 -25.03 -18.95 -7.04
N TYR A 86 -24.52 -20.13 -7.42
CA TYR A 86 -23.29 -20.69 -6.86
C TYR A 86 -22.18 -20.86 -7.89
N ASP A 87 -22.40 -20.40 -9.12
CA ASP A 87 -21.45 -20.55 -10.21
C ASP A 87 -20.23 -19.64 -10.02
N SER A 88 -19.08 -20.07 -10.57
CA SER A 88 -17.92 -19.19 -10.69
C SER A 88 -18.28 -18.00 -11.58
N VAL A 89 -17.68 -16.84 -11.31
CA VAL A 89 -17.79 -15.67 -12.20
C VAL A 89 -17.22 -15.90 -13.60
N GLU A 90 -16.41 -16.95 -13.78
CA GLU A 90 -15.99 -17.42 -15.10
C GLU A 90 -17.17 -17.95 -15.94
N ASP A 91 -18.23 -18.44 -15.29
CA ASP A 91 -19.47 -18.93 -15.90
C ASP A 91 -20.56 -17.84 -15.87
N GLY A 92 -20.18 -16.62 -16.26
CA GLY A 92 -21.08 -15.46 -16.22
C GLY A 92 -22.41 -15.67 -16.94
N ASP A 93 -22.45 -16.50 -17.99
CA ASP A 93 -23.69 -16.90 -18.67
C ASP A 93 -24.69 -17.59 -17.75
N LYS A 94 -24.25 -18.51 -16.87
CA LYS A 94 -25.12 -19.20 -15.90
C LYS A 94 -25.63 -18.25 -14.81
N ILE A 95 -24.78 -17.30 -14.38
CA ILE A 95 -25.15 -16.27 -13.41
C ILE A 95 -26.27 -15.39 -13.97
N ILE A 96 -26.11 -14.89 -15.20
CA ILE A 96 -27.11 -14.03 -15.84
C ILE A 96 -28.37 -14.83 -16.19
N ASP A 97 -28.23 -16.08 -16.65
CA ASP A 97 -29.36 -16.97 -16.91
C ASP A 97 -30.20 -17.22 -15.66
N THR A 98 -29.58 -17.27 -14.47
CA THR A 98 -30.32 -17.32 -13.20
C THR A 98 -31.24 -16.10 -13.02
N ALA A 99 -30.77 -14.90 -13.35
CA ALA A 99 -31.58 -13.68 -13.30
C ALA A 99 -32.76 -13.75 -14.28
N ILE A 100 -32.50 -14.20 -15.51
CA ILE A 100 -33.51 -14.33 -16.56
C ILE A 100 -34.57 -15.37 -16.18
N LYS A 101 -34.16 -16.55 -15.68
CA LYS A 101 -35.10 -17.60 -15.27
C LYS A 101 -35.95 -17.22 -14.07
N ALA A 102 -35.36 -16.55 -13.07
CA ALA A 102 -36.07 -16.20 -11.85
C ALA A 102 -36.95 -14.95 -12.00
N PHE A 103 -36.50 -13.95 -12.77
CA PHE A 103 -37.11 -12.62 -12.78
C PHE A 103 -37.40 -12.06 -14.19
N GLY A 104 -37.02 -12.79 -15.25
CA GLY A 104 -37.30 -12.44 -16.64
C GLY A 104 -36.43 -11.34 -17.24
N ARG A 105 -35.53 -10.72 -16.46
CA ARG A 105 -34.71 -9.58 -16.87
C ARG A 105 -33.45 -9.40 -16.02
N ILE A 106 -32.55 -8.53 -16.47
CA ILE A 106 -31.45 -7.96 -15.70
C ILE A 106 -31.34 -6.47 -16.03
N ASP A 107 -31.15 -5.64 -15.01
CA ASP A 107 -31.06 -4.18 -15.14
C ASP A 107 -29.73 -3.63 -14.63
N VAL A 108 -29.21 -4.24 -13.56
CA VAL A 108 -27.95 -3.81 -12.92
C VAL A 108 -27.03 -5.01 -12.75
N LEU A 109 -25.78 -4.86 -13.17
CA LEU A 109 -24.69 -5.80 -12.89
C LEU A 109 -23.65 -5.13 -11.99
N ILE A 110 -23.41 -5.73 -10.81
CA ILE A 110 -22.36 -5.31 -9.89
C ILE A 110 -21.26 -6.39 -9.89
N ASN A 111 -20.18 -6.11 -10.61
CA ASN A 111 -18.96 -6.93 -10.65
C ASN A 111 -18.10 -6.65 -9.41
N ASN A 112 -18.47 -7.31 -8.31
CA ASN A 112 -17.86 -7.13 -6.99
C ASN A 112 -17.00 -8.33 -6.55
N ALA A 113 -17.21 -9.53 -7.10
CA ALA A 113 -16.45 -10.72 -6.72
C ALA A 113 -14.94 -10.49 -6.79
N GLY A 114 -14.22 -10.99 -5.77
CA GLY A 114 -12.78 -10.78 -5.68
C GLY A 114 -12.11 -11.62 -4.62
N ILE A 115 -10.84 -11.91 -4.86
CA ILE A 115 -9.92 -12.68 -4.01
C ILE A 115 -8.54 -12.00 -3.95
N LEU A 116 -7.70 -12.38 -2.99
CA LEU A 116 -6.32 -11.89 -2.87
C LEU A 116 -5.27 -13.00 -2.95
N ARG A 117 -4.09 -12.59 -3.42
CA ARG A 117 -2.83 -13.34 -3.41
C ARG A 117 -1.70 -12.34 -3.14
N ASP A 118 -1.65 -11.86 -1.91
CA ASP A 118 -0.64 -10.90 -1.48
C ASP A 118 0.69 -11.61 -1.33
N ILE A 119 1.60 -11.32 -2.25
CA ILE A 119 2.92 -11.93 -2.34
C ILE A 119 3.84 -10.96 -3.08
N SER A 120 5.03 -10.72 -2.52
CA SER A 120 6.06 -9.91 -3.20
C SER A 120 6.31 -10.44 -4.60
N PHE A 121 6.59 -9.55 -5.56
CA PHE A 121 6.76 -9.94 -6.95
C PHE A 121 7.84 -11.02 -7.16
N LYS A 122 8.93 -10.99 -6.38
CA LYS A 122 9.97 -12.03 -6.39
C LYS A 122 9.40 -13.44 -6.14
N ASN A 123 8.43 -13.57 -5.25
CA ASN A 123 7.90 -14.85 -4.79
C ASN A 123 6.60 -15.27 -5.49
N MET A 124 5.96 -14.37 -6.24
CA MET A 124 4.72 -14.64 -6.98
C MET A 124 4.89 -15.78 -8.00
N LYS A 125 4.01 -16.78 -7.97
CA LYS A 125 3.97 -17.85 -8.99
C LYS A 125 2.99 -17.47 -10.09
N ASP A 126 3.10 -18.11 -11.26
CA ASP A 126 2.15 -17.91 -12.36
C ASP A 126 0.70 -18.20 -11.93
N ALA A 127 0.50 -19.26 -11.13
CA ALA A 127 -0.81 -19.61 -10.61
C ALA A 127 -1.42 -18.50 -9.73
N ASP A 128 -0.59 -17.74 -8.99
CA ASP A 128 -1.05 -16.61 -8.19
C ASP A 128 -1.49 -15.43 -9.06
N TRP A 129 -0.82 -15.22 -10.20
CA TRP A 129 -1.20 -14.22 -11.20
C TRP A 129 -2.48 -14.62 -11.94
N ASP A 130 -2.48 -15.83 -12.50
CA ASP A 130 -3.54 -16.36 -13.35
C ASP A 130 -4.87 -16.42 -12.58
N LEU A 131 -4.84 -16.83 -11.31
CA LEU A 131 -6.03 -16.89 -10.47
C LEU A 131 -6.65 -15.49 -10.23
N ILE A 132 -5.84 -14.47 -9.97
CA ILE A 132 -6.31 -13.09 -9.78
C ILE A 132 -6.93 -12.54 -11.07
N MET A 133 -6.28 -12.77 -12.22
CA MET A 133 -6.80 -12.32 -13.52
C MET A 133 -8.11 -13.03 -13.89
N LYS A 134 -8.22 -14.33 -13.62
CA LYS A 134 -9.44 -15.11 -13.86
C LYS A 134 -10.64 -14.57 -13.10
N VAL A 135 -10.50 -14.33 -11.80
CA VAL A 135 -11.63 -13.87 -10.98
C VAL A 135 -11.99 -12.41 -11.26
N HIS A 136 -11.01 -11.52 -11.24
CA HIS A 136 -11.28 -10.08 -11.26
C HIS A 136 -11.51 -9.54 -12.67
N VAL A 137 -10.72 -9.99 -13.66
CA VAL A 137 -10.80 -9.43 -15.03
C VAL A 137 -11.68 -10.28 -15.91
N ARG A 138 -11.37 -11.57 -16.05
CA ARG A 138 -12.16 -12.49 -16.88
C ARG A 138 -13.56 -12.68 -16.32
N GLY A 139 -13.74 -12.81 -15.01
CA GLY A 139 -15.05 -12.92 -14.38
C GLY A 139 -15.96 -11.71 -14.66
N ALA A 140 -15.44 -10.50 -14.47
CA ALA A 140 -16.18 -9.26 -14.78
C ALA A 140 -16.56 -9.18 -16.27
N TYR A 141 -15.63 -9.56 -17.16
CA TYR A 141 -15.88 -9.68 -18.60
C TYR A 141 -17.00 -10.67 -18.91
N LYS A 142 -16.95 -11.89 -18.37
CA LYS A 142 -17.92 -12.96 -18.65
C LYS A 142 -19.32 -12.57 -18.20
N CYS A 143 -19.46 -12.01 -17.01
CA CYS A 143 -20.74 -11.49 -16.50
C CYS A 143 -21.27 -10.33 -17.37
N ALA A 144 -20.42 -9.35 -17.70
CA ALA A 144 -20.82 -8.22 -18.53
C ALA A 144 -21.22 -8.66 -19.95
N ARG A 145 -20.46 -9.58 -20.56
CA ARG A 145 -20.74 -10.15 -21.88
C ARG A 145 -22.08 -10.87 -21.90
N ALA A 146 -22.39 -11.65 -20.88
CA ALA A 146 -23.67 -12.34 -20.76
C ALA A 146 -24.86 -11.39 -20.54
N ALA A 147 -24.67 -10.31 -19.76
CA ALA A 147 -25.71 -9.30 -19.54
C ALA A 147 -25.97 -8.40 -20.76
N TRP A 148 -24.95 -8.17 -21.59
CA TRP A 148 -24.98 -7.16 -22.65
C TRP A 148 -26.12 -7.32 -23.68
N PRO A 149 -26.43 -8.53 -24.20
CA PRO A 149 -27.54 -8.70 -25.13
C PRO A 149 -28.89 -8.30 -24.52
N HIS A 150 -29.10 -8.58 -23.23
CA HIS A 150 -30.33 -8.21 -22.52
C HIS A 150 -30.42 -6.69 -22.37
N PHE A 151 -29.35 -6.05 -21.91
CA PHE A 151 -29.28 -4.60 -21.79
C PHE A 151 -29.54 -3.87 -23.12
N ARG A 152 -28.94 -4.35 -24.21
CA ARG A 152 -29.16 -3.78 -25.55
C ARG A 152 -30.59 -3.95 -26.02
N LYS A 153 -31.19 -5.14 -25.83
CA LYS A 153 -32.57 -5.44 -26.23
C LYS A 153 -33.57 -4.54 -25.52
N GLN A 154 -33.39 -4.32 -24.21
CA GLN A 154 -34.30 -3.51 -23.41
C GLN A 154 -33.95 -2.01 -23.43
N LYS A 155 -32.85 -1.60 -24.07
CA LYS A 155 -32.33 -0.23 -24.11
C LYS A 155 -32.15 0.38 -22.71
N TYR A 156 -31.64 -0.43 -21.78
CA TYR A 156 -31.33 -0.03 -20.42
C TYR A 156 -30.35 -1.02 -19.79
N GLY A 157 -29.31 -0.51 -19.15
CA GLY A 157 -28.41 -1.31 -18.30
C GLY A 157 -27.52 -0.44 -17.43
N ARG A 158 -27.12 -0.95 -16.27
CA ARG A 158 -26.16 -0.27 -15.39
C ARG A 158 -25.09 -1.26 -14.95
N VAL A 159 -23.82 -0.89 -15.10
CA VAL A 159 -22.68 -1.73 -14.75
C VAL A 159 -21.81 -1.00 -13.75
N ILE A 160 -21.46 -1.68 -12.65
CA ILE A 160 -20.48 -1.22 -11.69
C ILE A 160 -19.35 -2.24 -11.64
N ASN A 161 -18.14 -1.77 -11.97
CA ASN A 161 -16.92 -2.56 -11.83
C ASN A 161 -16.12 -2.08 -10.62
N THR A 162 -15.73 -3.01 -9.75
CA THR A 162 -15.03 -2.69 -8.51
C THR A 162 -13.51 -2.72 -8.72
N ALA A 163 -12.90 -1.53 -8.76
CA ALA A 163 -11.45 -1.31 -8.69
C ALA A 163 -10.97 -1.28 -7.22
N SER A 164 -9.84 -0.60 -6.96
CA SER A 164 -9.33 -0.35 -5.60
C SER A 164 -8.24 0.73 -5.64
N ALA A 165 -7.90 1.30 -4.48
CA ALA A 165 -6.72 2.17 -4.33
C ALA A 165 -5.42 1.47 -4.79
N ALA A 166 -5.28 0.16 -4.53
CA ALA A 166 -4.16 -0.64 -5.03
C ALA A 166 -4.12 -0.68 -6.57
N GLY A 167 -5.28 -0.72 -7.24
CA GLY A 167 -5.36 -0.59 -8.69
C GLY A 167 -4.96 0.81 -9.17
N LEU A 168 -5.55 1.85 -8.57
CA LEU A 168 -5.34 3.24 -8.98
C LEU A 168 -3.89 3.70 -8.79
N PHE A 169 -3.26 3.34 -7.67
CA PHE A 169 -1.96 3.91 -7.27
C PHE A 169 -0.81 2.90 -7.16
N GLY A 170 -1.10 1.60 -7.30
CA GLY A 170 -0.13 0.51 -7.07
C GLY A 170 0.09 0.24 -5.57
N SER A 171 0.27 -1.03 -5.22
CA SER A 171 0.54 -1.46 -3.83
C SER A 171 1.65 -2.52 -3.80
N PHE A 172 2.53 -2.43 -2.79
CA PHE A 172 3.63 -3.39 -2.61
C PHE A 172 3.07 -4.79 -2.31
N GLY A 173 3.59 -5.83 -2.98
CA GLY A 173 3.15 -7.21 -2.76
C GLY A 173 1.82 -7.55 -3.43
N GLN A 174 1.28 -6.65 -4.24
CA GLN A 174 -0.03 -6.79 -4.87
C GLN A 174 0.01 -6.52 -6.38
N THR A 175 1.13 -6.82 -7.06
CA THR A 175 1.31 -6.53 -8.50
C THR A 175 0.23 -7.16 -9.40
N ASN A 176 -0.19 -8.39 -9.12
CA ASN A 176 -1.33 -9.06 -9.78
C ASN A 176 -2.66 -8.34 -9.51
N TYR A 177 -2.94 -7.99 -8.26
CA TYR A 177 -4.19 -7.34 -7.85
C TYR A 177 -4.29 -5.89 -8.36
N SER A 178 -3.21 -5.11 -8.27
CA SER A 178 -3.09 -3.77 -8.84
C SER A 178 -3.36 -3.79 -10.36
N ALA A 179 -2.78 -4.77 -11.07
CA ALA A 179 -3.03 -4.94 -12.49
C ALA A 179 -4.50 -5.27 -12.78
N ALA A 180 -5.09 -6.23 -12.08
CA ALA A 180 -6.47 -6.64 -12.30
C ALA A 180 -7.49 -5.52 -11.95
N LYS A 181 -7.24 -4.76 -10.88
CA LYS A 181 -8.12 -3.67 -10.45
C LYS A 181 -8.03 -2.44 -11.34
N LEU A 182 -6.86 -2.14 -11.92
CA LEU A 182 -6.78 -1.07 -12.91
C LEU A 182 -7.28 -1.49 -14.29
N ALA A 183 -7.21 -2.77 -14.64
CA ALA A 183 -7.85 -3.30 -15.85
C ALA A 183 -9.38 -3.03 -15.88
N GLN A 184 -10.02 -3.00 -14.71
CA GLN A 184 -11.44 -2.62 -14.60
C GLN A 184 -11.70 -1.19 -15.09
N VAL A 185 -10.75 -0.26 -14.93
CA VAL A 185 -10.92 1.13 -15.39
C VAL A 185 -11.02 1.19 -16.91
N GLY A 186 -9.99 0.71 -17.61
CA GLY A 186 -9.99 0.70 -19.08
C GLY A 186 -11.13 -0.13 -19.69
N PHE A 187 -11.50 -1.25 -19.04
CA PHE A 187 -12.67 -2.04 -19.43
C PHE A 187 -13.96 -1.21 -19.34
N THR A 188 -14.16 -0.51 -18.22
CA THR A 188 -15.38 0.27 -17.94
C THR A 188 -15.51 1.48 -18.84
N GLU A 189 -14.43 2.22 -19.08
CA GLU A 189 -14.47 3.38 -19.99
C GLU A 189 -14.85 2.96 -21.42
N THR A 190 -14.41 1.76 -21.85
CA THR A 190 -14.84 1.19 -23.13
C THR A 190 -16.32 0.82 -23.12
N LEU A 191 -16.79 0.10 -22.07
CA LEU A 191 -18.22 -0.23 -21.94
C LEU A 191 -19.10 1.02 -21.92
N ALA A 192 -18.66 2.09 -21.26
CA ALA A 192 -19.36 3.38 -21.22
C ALA A 192 -19.55 3.95 -22.63
N LYS A 193 -18.48 3.96 -23.45
CA LYS A 193 -18.53 4.44 -24.84
C LYS A 193 -19.42 3.57 -25.73
N GLU A 194 -19.33 2.24 -25.60
CA GLU A 194 -20.13 1.31 -26.42
C GLU A 194 -21.61 1.28 -26.03
N GLY A 195 -21.88 1.43 -24.73
CA GLY A 195 -23.19 1.29 -24.11
C GLY A 195 -24.07 2.53 -24.23
N LEU A 196 -23.48 3.72 -24.40
CA LEU A 196 -24.18 5.00 -24.31
C LEU A 196 -25.42 5.07 -25.24
N LYS A 197 -25.28 4.65 -26.50
CA LYS A 197 -26.39 4.65 -27.47
C LYS A 197 -27.55 3.69 -27.13
N TYR A 198 -27.34 2.78 -26.18
CA TYR A 198 -28.32 1.82 -25.69
C TYR A 198 -28.82 2.17 -24.28
N ASN A 199 -28.46 3.34 -23.74
CA ASN A 199 -28.70 3.71 -22.34
C ASN A 199 -28.13 2.65 -21.37
N ILE A 200 -26.93 2.17 -21.70
CA ILE A 200 -26.13 1.31 -20.83
C ILE A 200 -25.00 2.17 -20.27
N LEU A 201 -25.04 2.43 -18.96
CA LEU A 201 -24.03 3.25 -18.29
C LEU A 201 -23.13 2.33 -17.45
N ALA A 202 -21.83 2.56 -17.50
CA ALA A 202 -20.83 1.76 -16.81
C ALA A 202 -19.90 2.68 -16.01
N ASN A 203 -19.73 2.43 -14.72
CA ASN A 203 -18.89 3.24 -13.84
C ASN A 203 -18.00 2.37 -12.94
N VAL A 204 -16.91 2.96 -12.44
CA VAL A 204 -15.96 2.34 -11.55
C VAL A 204 -16.10 2.91 -10.15
N ILE A 205 -16.06 2.02 -9.15
CA ILE A 205 -15.81 2.41 -7.77
C ILE A 205 -14.47 1.85 -7.30
N ALA A 206 -13.75 2.63 -6.51
CA ALA A 206 -12.57 2.23 -5.75
C ALA A 206 -12.93 2.32 -4.25
N PRO A 207 -13.61 1.29 -3.71
CA PRO A 207 -14.09 1.33 -2.35
C PRO A 207 -12.96 1.10 -1.34
N ILE A 208 -13.07 1.80 -0.21
CA ILE A 208 -12.32 1.52 1.01
C ILE A 208 -13.33 1.11 2.08
N ALA A 209 -13.43 -0.19 2.29
CA ALA A 209 -14.32 -0.77 3.28
C ALA A 209 -13.66 -1.96 3.98
N ALA A 210 -14.01 -2.13 5.25
CA ALA A 210 -13.73 -3.28 6.06
C ALA A 210 -14.27 -4.53 5.37
N SER A 211 -13.36 -5.42 5.05
CA SER A 211 -13.62 -6.76 4.56
C SER A 211 -12.68 -7.72 5.26
N ARG A 212 -12.91 -9.03 5.11
CA ARG A 212 -11.93 -10.05 5.51
C ARG A 212 -10.53 -9.77 4.92
N MET A 213 -10.45 -9.02 3.81
CA MET A 213 -9.20 -8.67 3.11
C MET A 213 -8.52 -7.41 3.67
N THR A 214 -9.25 -6.43 4.21
CA THR A 214 -8.62 -5.26 4.85
C THR A 214 -8.31 -5.50 6.33
N GLN A 215 -8.96 -6.50 6.95
CA GLN A 215 -8.69 -6.95 8.33
C GLN A 215 -7.25 -7.40 8.58
N THR A 216 -6.52 -7.80 7.52
CA THR A 216 -5.13 -8.25 7.63
C THR A 216 -4.10 -7.11 7.50
N VAL A 217 -4.54 -5.88 7.20
CA VAL A 217 -3.67 -4.75 6.87
C VAL A 217 -4.01 -3.45 7.60
N MET A 218 -5.24 -3.31 8.13
CA MET A 218 -5.68 -2.10 8.84
C MET A 218 -6.00 -2.39 10.32
N PRO A 219 -5.76 -1.44 11.23
CA PRO A 219 -6.14 -1.55 12.64
C PRO A 219 -7.67 -1.74 12.86
N PRO A 220 -8.11 -2.44 13.92
CA PRO A 220 -9.53 -2.69 14.21
C PRO A 220 -10.42 -1.42 14.31
N ASP A 221 -9.93 -0.36 14.94
CA ASP A 221 -10.63 0.93 15.09
C ASP A 221 -10.87 1.66 13.75
N VAL A 222 -9.93 1.54 12.83
CA VAL A 222 -10.07 2.02 11.44
C VAL A 222 -11.11 1.17 10.72
N LEU A 223 -11.08 -0.15 10.89
CA LEU A 223 -12.03 -1.08 10.25
C LEU A 223 -13.48 -0.89 10.73
N GLU A 224 -13.70 -0.59 12.01
CA GLU A 224 -15.04 -0.29 12.54
C GLU A 224 -15.69 0.91 11.87
N ASN A 225 -14.88 1.88 11.43
CA ASN A 225 -15.34 3.08 10.74
C ASN A 225 -15.42 2.92 9.21
N LEU A 226 -14.88 1.84 8.65
CA LEU A 226 -14.90 1.56 7.21
C LEU A 226 -16.05 0.60 6.82
N LYS A 227 -17.26 0.83 7.32
CA LYS A 227 -18.41 -0.06 7.02
C LYS A 227 -18.73 -0.11 5.52
N PRO A 228 -19.13 -1.26 4.96
CA PRO A 228 -19.63 -1.35 3.59
C PRO A 228 -20.74 -0.35 3.25
N ASP A 229 -21.54 0.03 4.25
CA ASP A 229 -22.63 1.00 4.14
C ASP A 229 -22.20 2.39 3.64
N TRP A 230 -20.91 2.74 3.72
CA TRP A 230 -20.40 3.99 3.16
C TRP A 230 -20.32 3.99 1.63
N VAL A 231 -20.32 2.81 1.01
CA VAL A 231 -20.14 2.64 -0.44
C VAL A 231 -21.50 2.46 -1.14
N VAL A 232 -22.42 1.76 -0.50
CA VAL A 232 -23.74 1.39 -1.07
C VAL A 232 -24.51 2.61 -1.63
N PRO A 233 -24.59 3.76 -0.94
CA PRO A 233 -25.33 4.93 -1.42
C PRO A 233 -24.83 5.47 -2.76
N LEU A 234 -23.51 5.52 -2.97
CA LEU A 234 -22.93 5.94 -4.25
C LEU A 234 -23.34 5.00 -5.38
N VAL A 235 -23.20 3.69 -5.15
CA VAL A 235 -23.56 2.65 -6.12
C VAL A 235 -25.03 2.77 -6.50
N ALA A 236 -25.91 2.95 -5.51
CA ALA A 236 -27.34 3.15 -5.74
C ALA A 236 -27.62 4.38 -6.63
N VAL A 237 -26.95 5.51 -6.39
CA VAL A 237 -27.08 6.71 -7.24
C VAL A 237 -26.63 6.44 -8.67
N LEU A 238 -25.47 5.80 -8.85
CA LEU A 238 -24.89 5.53 -10.16
C LEU A 238 -25.76 4.58 -11.01
N VAL A 239 -26.47 3.64 -10.38
CA VAL A 239 -27.32 2.66 -11.09
C VAL A 239 -28.81 2.99 -11.09
N HIS A 240 -29.22 4.10 -10.48
CA HIS A 240 -30.62 4.51 -10.50
C HIS A 240 -31.04 4.98 -11.91
N PRO A 241 -32.29 4.74 -12.36
CA PRO A 241 -32.79 5.24 -13.64
C PRO A 241 -32.69 6.76 -13.84
N SER A 242 -32.64 7.55 -12.77
CA SER A 242 -32.44 9.01 -12.87
C SER A 242 -31.02 9.40 -13.25
N ASN A 243 -30.03 8.50 -13.16
CA ASN A 243 -28.73 8.75 -13.76
C ASN A 243 -28.85 8.55 -15.27
N THR A 244 -28.79 9.64 -16.02
CA THR A 244 -28.88 9.66 -17.49
C THR A 244 -27.56 10.00 -18.17
N GLU A 245 -26.55 10.46 -17.43
CA GLU A 245 -25.35 11.08 -18.00
C GLU A 245 -24.04 10.56 -17.38
N GLU A 246 -24.03 10.16 -16.10
CA GLU A 246 -22.81 9.75 -15.44
C GLU A 246 -22.42 8.32 -15.86
N THR A 247 -21.41 8.25 -16.73
CA THR A 247 -20.84 7.01 -17.26
C THR A 247 -19.36 7.19 -17.56
N GLY A 248 -18.59 6.11 -17.51
CA GLY A 248 -17.13 6.14 -17.67
C GLY A 248 -16.40 6.76 -16.48
N SER A 249 -17.10 7.02 -15.37
CA SER A 249 -16.56 7.74 -14.23
C SER A 249 -15.98 6.83 -13.17
N ILE A 250 -15.01 7.38 -12.44
CA ILE A 250 -14.23 6.69 -11.42
C ILE A 250 -14.46 7.41 -10.10
N PHE A 251 -14.87 6.67 -9.06
CA PHE A 251 -15.11 7.25 -7.74
C PHE A 251 -14.34 6.52 -6.65
N GLU A 252 -13.70 7.26 -5.77
CA GLU A 252 -13.24 6.76 -4.47
C GLU A 252 -14.34 6.97 -3.43
N CYS A 253 -14.53 5.98 -2.56
CA CYS A 253 -15.52 6.07 -1.49
C CYS A 253 -15.17 5.17 -0.30
N GLY A 254 -15.42 5.66 0.92
CA GLY A 254 -15.16 4.94 2.16
C GLY A 254 -15.19 5.88 3.36
N GLY A 255 -15.42 5.35 4.57
CA GLY A 255 -15.42 6.16 5.81
C GLY A 255 -16.28 7.43 5.77
N GLY A 256 -17.39 7.39 5.03
CA GLY A 256 -18.29 8.53 4.84
C GLY A 256 -17.79 9.61 3.86
N HIS A 257 -16.67 9.44 3.17
CA HIS A 257 -16.20 10.37 2.12
C HIS A 257 -16.40 9.77 0.73
N ILE A 258 -16.77 10.62 -0.24
CA ILE A 258 -16.91 10.27 -1.66
C ILE A 258 -16.24 11.34 -2.51
N ALA A 259 -15.38 10.94 -3.45
CA ALA A 259 -14.75 11.82 -4.44
C ALA A 259 -14.71 11.18 -5.83
N LYS A 260 -14.66 12.03 -6.86
CA LYS A 260 -14.55 11.62 -8.26
C LYS A 260 -13.10 11.80 -8.74
N LEU A 261 -12.63 10.88 -9.56
CA LEU A 261 -11.31 10.94 -10.20
C LEU A 261 -11.46 11.13 -11.70
N ARG A 262 -10.49 11.81 -12.30
CA ARG A 262 -10.28 11.89 -13.74
C ARG A 262 -8.79 11.90 -14.08
N TRP A 263 -8.49 11.61 -15.33
CA TRP A 263 -7.15 11.78 -15.86
C TRP A 263 -6.84 13.26 -16.08
N GLU A 264 -5.64 13.67 -15.66
CA GLU A 264 -5.08 14.99 -15.91
C GLU A 264 -3.77 14.81 -16.67
N ARG A 265 -3.65 15.46 -17.82
CA ARG A 265 -2.50 15.37 -18.71
C ARG A 265 -1.80 16.72 -18.77
N ALA A 266 -0.50 16.72 -18.49
CA ALA A 266 0.35 17.91 -18.60
C ALA A 266 0.27 18.52 -20.01
N LYS A 267 0.61 19.80 -20.13
CA LYS A 267 0.74 20.49 -21.43
C LYS A 267 1.73 19.77 -22.33
N GLY A 268 2.81 19.28 -21.72
CA GLY A 268 3.86 18.51 -22.38
C GLY A 268 4.91 19.37 -23.07
N ALA A 269 6.07 18.77 -23.29
CA ALA A 269 7.15 19.38 -24.05
C ALA A 269 6.97 19.05 -25.53
N LEU A 270 6.90 20.08 -26.37
CA LEU A 270 6.94 19.96 -27.83
C LEU A 270 8.33 20.32 -28.34
N LEU A 271 8.93 19.40 -29.10
CA LEU A 271 10.24 19.53 -29.70
C LEU A 271 10.16 19.27 -31.20
N ARG A 272 11.16 19.75 -31.94
CA ARG A 272 11.22 19.56 -33.39
C ARG A 272 11.28 18.07 -33.72
N ALA A 273 10.33 17.57 -34.51
CA ALA A 273 10.20 16.15 -34.86
C ALA A 273 11.07 15.78 -36.07
N ASP A 274 12.39 15.74 -35.88
CA ASP A 274 13.39 15.28 -36.85
C ASP A 274 14.57 14.58 -36.13
N ASP A 275 15.69 14.35 -36.83
CA ASP A 275 16.87 13.67 -36.27
C ASP A 275 17.50 14.37 -35.06
N SER A 276 17.20 15.66 -34.84
CA SER A 276 17.63 16.39 -33.64
C SER A 276 16.81 16.01 -32.40
N TYR A 277 15.66 15.34 -32.55
CA TYR A 277 14.85 14.84 -31.44
C TYR A 277 15.51 13.64 -30.78
N THR A 278 16.37 13.92 -29.82
CA THR A 278 17.18 12.93 -29.10
C THR A 278 16.77 12.82 -27.63
N PRO A 279 17.12 11.74 -26.93
CA PRO A 279 16.85 11.62 -25.49
C PRO A 279 17.42 12.79 -24.69
N GLY A 280 18.61 13.28 -25.05
CA GLY A 280 19.24 14.44 -24.43
C GLY A 280 18.47 15.74 -24.70
N ALA A 281 17.96 15.93 -25.92
CA ALA A 281 17.13 17.09 -26.24
C ALA A 281 15.83 17.08 -25.41
N LEU A 282 15.17 15.93 -25.31
CA LEU A 282 13.98 15.77 -24.47
C LEU A 282 14.29 16.01 -22.99
N LEU A 283 15.41 15.49 -22.49
CA LEU A 283 15.88 15.74 -21.13
C LEU A 283 16.09 17.24 -20.85
N SER A 284 16.61 18.00 -21.82
CA SER A 284 16.78 19.45 -21.69
C SER A 284 15.44 20.21 -21.53
N LYS A 285 14.32 19.57 -21.87
CA LYS A 285 12.95 20.09 -21.80
C LYS A 285 12.07 19.29 -20.85
N TRP A 286 12.66 18.50 -19.94
CA TRP A 286 11.92 17.59 -19.07
C TRP A 286 10.91 18.29 -18.16
N ASP A 287 11.21 19.51 -17.72
CA ASP A 287 10.27 20.32 -16.92
C ASP A 287 8.94 20.52 -17.66
N GLY A 288 8.98 20.73 -18.97
CA GLY A 288 7.78 20.86 -19.82
C GLY A 288 6.98 19.55 -19.95
N VAL A 289 7.64 18.40 -19.87
CA VAL A 289 6.96 17.08 -19.88
C VAL A 289 6.05 16.93 -18.66
N ASN A 290 6.43 17.53 -17.54
CA ASN A 290 5.72 17.45 -16.26
C ASN A 290 5.05 18.78 -15.87
N ASP A 291 4.81 19.67 -16.83
CA ASP A 291 4.18 20.97 -16.58
C ASP A 291 2.65 20.85 -16.54
N PHE A 292 2.11 20.93 -15.32
CA PHE A 292 0.68 20.93 -15.02
C PHE A 292 0.13 22.35 -14.73
N SER A 293 0.80 23.41 -15.17
CA SER A 293 0.26 24.78 -15.05
C SER A 293 -0.93 25.03 -15.98
N GLU A 294 -0.95 24.37 -17.14
CA GLU A 294 -2.04 24.40 -18.14
C GLU A 294 -2.44 22.97 -18.55
N PRO A 295 -2.98 22.15 -17.64
CA PRO A 295 -3.26 20.76 -17.94
C PRO A 295 -4.55 20.61 -18.75
N SER A 296 -4.67 19.46 -19.40
CA SER A 296 -5.90 19.01 -20.09
C SER A 296 -6.55 17.84 -19.34
N TYR A 297 -7.85 17.64 -19.56
CA TYR A 297 -8.65 16.57 -18.95
C TYR A 297 -9.25 15.66 -20.03
N PRO A 298 -8.40 14.87 -20.71
CA PRO A 298 -8.80 14.15 -21.91
C PRO A 298 -9.74 12.97 -21.61
N THR A 299 -10.58 12.66 -22.60
CA THR A 299 -11.35 11.40 -22.72
C THR A 299 -10.91 10.59 -23.96
N GLY A 300 -9.77 10.95 -24.54
CA GLY A 300 -9.23 10.40 -25.77
C GLY A 300 -7.81 10.89 -26.08
N VAL A 301 -7.32 10.54 -27.27
CA VAL A 301 -5.96 10.87 -27.73
C VAL A 301 -5.74 12.37 -27.87
N ALA A 302 -4.50 12.82 -27.72
CA ALA A 302 -4.08 14.16 -28.12
C ALA A 302 -4.22 14.35 -29.64
N ASN A 303 -4.29 15.60 -30.11
CA ASN A 303 -4.29 15.91 -31.53
C ASN A 303 -2.88 15.79 -32.12
N PHE A 304 -2.44 14.55 -32.39
CA PHE A 304 -1.08 14.26 -32.85
C PHE A 304 -0.75 14.85 -34.23
N MET A 305 -1.75 15.16 -35.06
CA MET A 305 -1.55 15.86 -36.33
C MET A 305 -1.15 17.32 -36.10
N GLU A 306 -1.92 18.04 -35.30
CA GLU A 306 -1.62 19.44 -34.93
C GLU A 306 -0.28 19.53 -34.19
N LEU A 307 -0.01 18.60 -33.26
CA LEU A 307 1.29 18.53 -32.59
C LEU A 307 2.43 18.31 -33.58
N LEU A 308 2.25 17.45 -34.59
CA LEU A 308 3.28 17.23 -35.61
C LEU A 308 3.51 18.47 -36.47
N GLU A 309 2.44 19.13 -36.92
CA GLU A 309 2.51 20.36 -37.69
C GLU A 309 3.24 21.47 -36.93
N GLU A 310 2.94 21.64 -35.64
CA GLU A 310 3.62 22.61 -34.78
C GLU A 310 5.08 22.21 -34.52
N ALA A 311 5.35 20.93 -34.26
CA ALA A 311 6.72 20.43 -34.11
C ALA A 311 7.57 20.68 -35.36
N GLN A 312 6.98 20.55 -36.55
CA GLN A 312 7.63 20.81 -37.84
C GLN A 312 7.87 22.30 -38.14
N LYS A 313 7.35 23.23 -37.32
CA LYS A 313 7.64 24.67 -37.41
C LYS A 313 8.78 25.09 -36.48
N LEU A 314 9.10 24.29 -35.46
CA LEU A 314 10.15 24.59 -34.50
C LEU A 314 11.55 24.52 -35.16
N PRO A 315 12.54 25.29 -34.68
CA PRO A 315 13.93 25.13 -35.10
C PRO A 315 14.49 23.77 -34.66
N ALA A 316 15.58 23.32 -35.27
CA ALA A 316 16.29 22.11 -34.85
C ALA A 316 16.61 22.14 -33.35
N ASN A 317 16.46 20.99 -32.68
CA ASN A 317 16.68 20.91 -31.24
C ASN A 317 18.18 21.09 -30.90
N PRO A 318 18.53 21.83 -29.84
CA PRO A 318 19.92 22.04 -29.47
C PRO A 318 20.66 20.73 -29.16
N PRO A 319 21.94 20.59 -29.57
CA PRO A 319 22.77 19.47 -29.18
C PRO A 319 22.81 19.30 -27.66
N SER A 320 22.57 18.08 -27.20
CA SER A 320 22.44 17.78 -25.76
C SER A 320 23.13 16.47 -25.43
N LYS A 321 23.54 16.29 -24.16
CA LYS A 321 24.16 15.04 -23.69
C LYS A 321 23.14 13.91 -23.73
N ASN A 322 23.42 12.89 -24.52
CA ASN A 322 22.60 11.69 -24.61
C ASN A 322 23.04 10.62 -23.60
N PRO A 323 22.15 9.66 -23.27
CA PRO A 323 22.52 8.46 -22.52
C PRO A 323 23.63 7.65 -23.20
N ASP A 324 24.43 6.95 -22.38
CA ASP A 324 25.41 5.96 -22.81
C ASP A 324 25.07 4.62 -22.15
N PHE A 325 24.88 3.60 -22.97
CA PHE A 325 24.53 2.24 -22.55
C PHE A 325 25.66 1.23 -22.74
N LYS A 326 26.90 1.68 -22.94
CA LYS A 326 28.06 0.77 -22.99
C LYS A 326 28.07 -0.15 -21.77
N GLY A 327 28.16 -1.45 -22.07
CA GLY A 327 28.15 -2.50 -21.05
C GLY A 327 26.77 -2.85 -20.49
N LYS A 328 25.68 -2.27 -21.01
CA LYS A 328 24.29 -2.61 -20.66
C LYS A 328 23.67 -3.52 -21.71
N VAL A 329 22.73 -4.35 -21.29
CA VAL A 329 21.93 -5.22 -22.17
C VAL A 329 20.47 -4.79 -22.15
N ALA A 330 19.92 -4.50 -23.33
CA ALA A 330 18.52 -4.12 -23.52
C ALA A 330 17.75 -5.22 -24.24
N LEU A 331 16.66 -5.69 -23.65
CA LEU A 331 15.73 -6.64 -24.24
C LEU A 331 14.43 -5.93 -24.64
N VAL A 332 14.03 -6.07 -25.90
CA VAL A 332 12.81 -5.45 -26.44
C VAL A 332 11.90 -6.54 -27.01
N THR A 333 10.68 -6.63 -26.49
CA THR A 333 9.68 -7.57 -27.01
C THR A 333 8.85 -6.95 -28.13
N GLY A 334 8.48 -7.75 -29.13
CA GLY A 334 7.92 -7.24 -30.39
C GLY A 334 8.91 -6.33 -31.14
N GLY A 335 10.20 -6.68 -31.07
CA GLY A 335 11.32 -5.92 -31.61
C GLY A 335 11.53 -6.09 -33.11
N GLY A 336 10.82 -7.01 -33.78
CA GLY A 336 11.05 -7.33 -35.20
C GLY A 336 10.53 -6.26 -36.18
N ALA A 337 9.62 -5.38 -35.76
CA ALA A 337 9.04 -4.36 -36.62
C ALA A 337 8.55 -3.12 -35.83
N GLY A 338 8.12 -2.08 -36.55
CA GLY A 338 7.43 -0.91 -35.99
C GLY A 338 8.18 -0.22 -34.84
N LEU A 339 7.47 0.10 -33.76
CA LEU A 339 8.02 0.74 -32.55
C LEU A 339 9.17 -0.07 -31.94
N GLY A 340 8.99 -1.38 -31.77
CA GLY A 340 10.00 -2.23 -31.14
C GLY A 340 11.31 -2.26 -31.93
N ARG A 341 11.23 -2.32 -33.27
CA ARG A 341 12.41 -2.22 -34.14
C ARG A 341 13.17 -0.91 -33.89
N ILE A 342 12.48 0.23 -33.90
CA ILE A 342 13.13 1.53 -33.67
C ILE A 342 13.73 1.61 -32.26
N TYR A 343 13.08 1.05 -31.24
CA TYR A 343 13.69 0.98 -29.89
C TYR A 343 14.98 0.18 -29.89
N CYS A 344 15.02 -0.97 -30.57
CA CYS A 344 16.24 -1.79 -30.70
C CYS A 344 17.38 -0.99 -31.36
N LEU A 345 17.09 -0.32 -32.49
CA LEU A 345 18.07 0.49 -33.20
C LEU A 345 18.60 1.66 -32.35
N GLN A 346 17.73 2.33 -31.58
CA GLN A 346 18.15 3.43 -30.73
C GLN A 346 18.99 2.95 -29.53
N PHE A 347 18.64 1.83 -28.88
CA PHE A 347 19.51 1.28 -27.83
C PHE A 347 20.88 0.87 -28.36
N ALA A 348 20.95 0.23 -29.53
CA ALA A 348 22.22 -0.09 -30.18
C ALA A 348 23.04 1.16 -30.53
N LYS A 349 22.39 2.20 -31.09
CA LYS A 349 23.01 3.50 -31.39
C LYS A 349 23.69 4.13 -30.17
N TYR A 350 23.09 3.97 -28.99
CA TYR A 350 23.63 4.49 -27.72
C TYR A 350 24.51 3.47 -26.96
N GLY A 351 24.93 2.38 -27.59
CA GLY A 351 25.97 1.47 -27.08
C GLY A 351 25.48 0.27 -26.28
N ALA A 352 24.17 0.01 -26.21
CA ALA A 352 23.65 -1.20 -25.57
C ALA A 352 23.87 -2.42 -26.47
N LYS A 353 24.06 -3.60 -25.84
CA LYS A 353 23.86 -4.87 -26.53
C LYS A 353 22.38 -5.21 -26.53
N VAL A 354 21.83 -5.62 -27.67
CA VAL A 354 20.37 -5.70 -27.84
C VAL A 354 19.89 -7.13 -28.04
N VAL A 355 18.85 -7.51 -27.29
CA VAL A 355 18.11 -8.75 -27.49
C VAL A 355 16.79 -8.42 -28.16
N VAL A 356 16.66 -8.81 -29.42
CA VAL A 356 15.46 -8.58 -30.23
C VAL A 356 14.54 -9.78 -30.07
N ASN A 357 13.46 -9.62 -29.31
CA ASN A 357 12.42 -10.65 -29.22
C ASN A 357 11.29 -10.35 -30.21
N ASP A 358 10.94 -11.32 -31.05
CA ASP A 358 9.77 -11.24 -31.92
C ASP A 358 9.21 -12.63 -32.18
N LEU A 359 7.88 -12.77 -32.26
CA LEU A 359 7.25 -14.07 -32.54
C LEU A 359 7.49 -14.53 -33.99
N MET A 360 7.58 -13.57 -34.92
CA MET A 360 7.64 -13.84 -36.36
C MET A 360 9.08 -13.88 -36.86
N ASN A 361 9.80 -12.75 -36.74
CA ASN A 361 11.15 -12.62 -37.25
C ASN A 361 11.97 -11.55 -36.50
N PRO A 362 12.88 -11.96 -35.60
CA PRO A 362 13.83 -11.03 -34.98
C PRO A 362 15.08 -10.76 -35.84
N ASP A 363 15.39 -11.62 -36.82
CA ASP A 363 16.72 -11.67 -37.46
C ASP A 363 17.00 -10.46 -38.37
N ASP A 364 15.98 -9.91 -39.03
CA ASP A 364 16.15 -8.74 -39.90
C ASP A 364 16.69 -7.53 -39.13
N VAL A 365 16.15 -7.31 -37.93
CA VAL A 365 16.57 -6.20 -37.05
C VAL A 365 17.93 -6.46 -36.45
N VAL A 366 18.25 -7.72 -36.13
CA VAL A 366 19.59 -8.11 -35.68
C VAL A 366 20.63 -7.81 -36.75
N GLN A 367 20.38 -8.21 -38.00
CA GLN A 367 21.28 -7.94 -39.12
C GLN A 367 21.42 -6.44 -39.38
N GLU A 368 20.33 -5.68 -39.23
CA GLU A 368 20.36 -4.22 -39.36
C GLU A 368 21.26 -3.58 -38.28
N ILE A 369 21.10 -3.97 -37.02
CA ILE A 369 21.94 -3.48 -35.92
C ILE A 369 23.42 -3.81 -36.18
N GLN A 370 23.71 -5.04 -36.61
CA GLN A 370 25.08 -5.47 -36.92
C GLN A 370 25.69 -4.69 -38.08
N LYS A 371 24.92 -4.40 -39.14
CA LYS A 371 25.36 -3.55 -40.27
C LYS A 371 25.70 -2.13 -39.84
N LEU A 372 25.01 -1.61 -38.81
CA LEU A 372 25.28 -0.31 -38.21
C LEU A 372 26.40 -0.35 -37.15
N GLY A 373 27.06 -1.49 -36.96
CA GLY A 373 28.18 -1.67 -36.03
C GLY A 373 27.78 -1.94 -34.58
N GLY A 374 26.50 -2.22 -34.30
CA GLY A 374 26.01 -2.61 -32.99
C GLY A 374 26.05 -4.12 -32.74
N GLU A 375 25.87 -4.53 -31.48
CA GLU A 375 25.77 -5.94 -31.09
C GLU A 375 24.31 -6.30 -30.81
N ALA A 376 23.80 -7.34 -31.47
CA ALA A 376 22.46 -7.87 -31.19
C ALA A 376 22.35 -9.39 -31.37
N VAL A 377 21.40 -9.99 -30.66
CA VAL A 377 20.93 -11.38 -30.84
C VAL A 377 19.41 -11.43 -30.95
N GLY A 378 18.90 -12.38 -31.73
CA GLY A 378 17.47 -12.60 -31.93
C GLY A 378 16.94 -13.71 -31.03
N VAL A 379 15.71 -13.56 -30.54
CA VAL A 379 14.97 -14.64 -29.86
C VAL A 379 13.55 -14.74 -30.40
N LYS A 380 13.31 -15.81 -31.16
CA LYS A 380 12.00 -16.12 -31.73
C LYS A 380 11.14 -16.90 -30.75
N ALA A 381 10.43 -16.20 -29.89
CA ALA A 381 9.59 -16.78 -28.84
C ALA A 381 8.40 -15.87 -28.51
N SER A 382 7.34 -16.44 -27.94
CA SER A 382 6.24 -15.64 -27.38
C SER A 382 6.72 -14.85 -26.17
N ALA A 383 6.19 -13.64 -25.95
CA ALA A 383 6.43 -12.91 -24.71
C ALA A 383 5.86 -13.65 -23.49
N GLU A 384 4.91 -14.57 -23.68
CA GLU A 384 4.43 -15.44 -22.61
C GLU A 384 5.49 -16.45 -22.12
N ASP A 385 6.45 -16.79 -22.98
CA ASP A 385 7.59 -17.65 -22.68
C ASP A 385 8.74 -16.83 -22.07
N GLY A 386 8.42 -16.01 -21.06
CA GLY A 386 9.34 -15.02 -20.49
C GLY A 386 10.69 -15.59 -20.06
N ASP A 387 10.72 -16.82 -19.55
CA ASP A 387 11.96 -17.50 -19.19
C ASP A 387 12.87 -17.74 -20.40
N ALA A 388 12.33 -18.20 -21.53
CA ALA A 388 13.08 -18.41 -22.76
C ALA A 388 13.59 -17.09 -23.34
N VAL A 389 12.73 -16.06 -23.32
CA VAL A 389 13.06 -14.71 -23.78
C VAL A 389 14.21 -14.11 -22.97
N VAL A 390 14.16 -14.16 -21.64
CA VAL A 390 15.22 -13.62 -20.78
C VAL A 390 16.47 -14.49 -20.81
N LYS A 391 16.33 -15.82 -20.92
CA LYS A 391 17.47 -16.74 -21.04
C LYS A 391 18.34 -16.39 -22.25
N ALA A 392 17.75 -15.97 -23.38
CA ALA A 392 18.53 -15.53 -24.54
C ALA A 392 19.47 -14.35 -24.22
N ALA A 393 19.05 -13.41 -23.38
CA ALA A 393 19.92 -12.31 -22.91
C ALA A 393 21.07 -12.81 -22.05
N ILE A 394 20.79 -13.75 -21.14
CA ILE A 394 21.78 -14.31 -20.23
C ILE A 394 22.77 -15.19 -20.96
N ASP A 395 22.32 -16.03 -21.89
CA ASP A 395 23.19 -16.90 -22.68
C ASP A 395 24.12 -16.08 -23.59
N ALA A 396 23.62 -15.03 -24.23
CA ALA A 396 24.40 -14.22 -25.16
C ALA A 396 25.36 -13.25 -24.45
N TYR A 397 24.93 -12.63 -23.35
CA TYR A 397 25.62 -11.49 -22.76
C TYR A 397 25.87 -11.58 -21.25
N GLY A 398 25.37 -12.63 -20.59
CA GLY A 398 25.57 -12.87 -19.15
C GLY A 398 24.83 -11.92 -18.21
N ARG A 399 24.02 -11.00 -18.74
CA ARG A 399 23.32 -9.96 -17.97
C ARG A 399 22.08 -9.43 -18.70
N ILE A 400 21.21 -8.73 -17.96
CA ILE A 400 20.08 -7.98 -18.48
C ILE A 400 19.89 -6.73 -17.62
N ASP A 401 19.78 -5.56 -18.24
CA ASP A 401 19.70 -4.27 -17.53
C ASP A 401 18.39 -3.53 -17.81
N ILE A 402 17.92 -3.64 -19.05
CA ILE A 402 16.75 -2.92 -19.56
C ILE A 402 15.78 -3.94 -20.17
N ILE A 403 14.50 -3.81 -19.85
CA ILE A 403 13.41 -4.48 -20.57
C ILE A 403 12.41 -3.44 -21.09
N VAL A 404 12.07 -3.56 -22.37
CA VAL A 404 10.96 -2.82 -22.98
C VAL A 404 9.88 -3.80 -23.41
N ASN A 405 8.81 -3.85 -22.62
CA ASN A 405 7.68 -4.73 -22.87
C ASN A 405 6.73 -4.07 -23.89
N ASN A 406 6.98 -4.35 -25.17
CA ASN A 406 6.29 -3.73 -26.30
C ASN A 406 5.47 -4.72 -27.17
N ALA A 407 5.65 -6.03 -27.01
CA ALA A 407 4.90 -7.04 -27.75
C ALA A 407 3.37 -6.81 -27.68
N GLY A 408 2.69 -7.09 -28.80
CA GLY A 408 1.27 -6.78 -28.91
C GLY A 408 0.57 -7.32 -30.15
N ILE A 409 -0.75 -7.45 -30.03
CA ILE A 409 -1.67 -7.85 -31.10
C ILE A 409 -2.99 -7.05 -31.00
N LEU A 410 -3.77 -7.01 -32.08
CA LEU A 410 -5.15 -6.49 -32.04
C LEU A 410 -6.16 -7.60 -32.33
N ARG A 411 -7.28 -7.55 -31.61
CA ARG A 411 -8.49 -8.37 -31.82
C ARG A 411 -9.71 -7.49 -31.63
N ASP A 412 -9.73 -6.39 -32.37
CA ASP A 412 -10.74 -5.34 -32.23
C ASP A 412 -12.11 -5.86 -32.65
N LYS A 413 -13.08 -5.67 -31.76
CA LYS A 413 -14.47 -6.07 -31.97
C LYS A 413 -15.36 -5.30 -31.01
N ALA A 414 -16.50 -4.79 -31.51
CA ALA A 414 -17.57 -4.29 -30.63
C ALA A 414 -17.87 -5.32 -29.55
N PHE A 415 -18.02 -4.89 -28.30
CA PHE A 415 -18.12 -5.75 -27.13
C PHE A 415 -19.18 -6.85 -27.27
N ALA A 416 -20.32 -6.52 -27.89
CA ALA A 416 -21.40 -7.47 -28.16
C ALA A 416 -21.02 -8.64 -29.09
N ASN A 417 -19.99 -8.46 -29.90
CA ASN A 417 -19.53 -9.44 -30.89
C ASN A 417 -18.15 -10.03 -30.53
N MET A 418 -17.57 -9.61 -29.40
CA MET A 418 -16.29 -10.10 -28.91
C MET A 418 -16.47 -11.48 -28.29
N ASP A 419 -15.68 -12.45 -28.74
CA ASP A 419 -15.65 -13.80 -28.16
C ASP A 419 -14.55 -13.95 -27.09
N ASP A 420 -14.63 -15.04 -26.33
CA ASP A 420 -13.72 -15.29 -25.21
C ASP A 420 -12.27 -15.43 -25.69
N LYS A 421 -12.05 -16.03 -26.87
CA LYS A 421 -10.71 -16.23 -27.45
C LYS A 421 -10.07 -14.89 -27.81
N GLN A 422 -10.83 -13.97 -28.41
CA GLN A 422 -10.36 -12.62 -28.72
C GLN A 422 -10.03 -11.82 -27.46
N PHE A 423 -10.79 -12.00 -26.38
CA PHE A 423 -10.50 -11.37 -25.10
C PHE A 423 -9.22 -11.93 -24.49
N ASP A 424 -9.13 -13.25 -24.37
CA ASP A 424 -8.00 -13.94 -23.74
C ASP A 424 -6.68 -13.69 -24.48
N GLN A 425 -6.65 -13.87 -25.80
CA GLN A 425 -5.43 -13.68 -26.59
C GLN A 425 -4.80 -12.28 -26.39
N VAL A 426 -5.63 -11.25 -26.25
CA VAL A 426 -5.15 -9.88 -26.02
C VAL A 426 -4.61 -9.72 -24.60
N LEU A 427 -5.29 -10.25 -23.58
CA LEU A 427 -4.79 -10.23 -22.21
C LEU A 427 -3.49 -11.03 -22.05
N ASP A 428 -3.42 -12.21 -22.69
CA ASP A 428 -2.28 -13.12 -22.64
C ASP A 428 -1.03 -12.47 -23.24
N VAL A 429 -1.12 -11.94 -24.46
CA VAL A 429 0.03 -11.30 -25.11
C VAL A 429 0.46 -10.02 -24.37
N HIS A 430 -0.50 -9.15 -24.03
CA HIS A 430 -0.16 -7.83 -23.52
C HIS A 430 0.13 -7.82 -22.03
N LEU A 431 -0.82 -8.29 -21.21
CA LEU A 431 -0.73 -8.16 -19.77
C LEU A 431 0.06 -9.32 -19.17
N ARG A 432 -0.26 -10.56 -19.55
CA ARG A 432 0.44 -11.75 -19.05
C ARG A 432 1.86 -11.85 -19.62
N GLY A 433 2.09 -11.54 -20.90
CA GLY A 433 3.43 -11.48 -21.50
C GLY A 433 4.34 -10.45 -20.83
N THR A 434 3.82 -9.24 -20.57
CA THR A 434 4.56 -8.20 -19.81
C THR A 434 4.94 -8.71 -18.41
N TYR A 435 4.03 -9.37 -17.72
CA TYR A 435 4.30 -10.02 -16.43
C TYR A 435 5.40 -11.07 -16.55
N LYS A 436 5.28 -12.01 -17.49
CA LYS A 436 6.18 -13.15 -17.69
C LYS A 436 7.63 -12.73 -17.93
N VAL A 437 7.85 -11.81 -18.88
CA VAL A 437 9.19 -11.30 -19.20
C VAL A 437 9.78 -10.55 -18.01
N THR A 438 9.00 -9.69 -17.37
CA THR A 438 9.45 -8.93 -16.21
C THR A 438 9.77 -9.85 -15.03
N LYS A 439 8.95 -10.89 -14.81
CA LYS A 439 9.13 -11.88 -13.76
C LYS A 439 10.43 -12.67 -13.94
N ALA A 440 10.74 -13.09 -15.17
CA ALA A 440 11.97 -13.80 -15.49
C ALA A 440 13.23 -12.92 -15.34
N ALA A 441 13.14 -11.62 -15.68
CA ALA A 441 14.24 -10.66 -15.53
C ALA A 441 14.47 -10.22 -14.07
N TRP A 442 13.43 -10.21 -13.24
CA TRP A 442 13.45 -9.62 -11.89
C TRP A 442 14.57 -10.14 -10.96
N PRO A 443 14.86 -11.45 -10.88
CA PRO A 443 15.95 -11.95 -10.04
C PRO A 443 17.32 -11.38 -10.41
N TYR A 444 17.57 -11.16 -11.70
CA TYR A 444 18.81 -10.55 -12.19
C TYR A 444 18.91 -9.09 -11.76
N PHE A 445 17.83 -8.32 -11.95
CA PHE A 445 17.75 -6.93 -11.51
C PHE A 445 17.98 -6.77 -10.00
N LEU A 446 17.37 -7.64 -9.20
CA LEU A 446 17.57 -7.66 -7.73
C LEU A 446 19.02 -7.96 -7.36
N LYS A 447 19.64 -8.95 -8.01
CA LYS A 447 21.04 -9.35 -7.73
C LYS A 447 22.01 -8.22 -8.04
N GLN A 448 21.81 -7.53 -9.17
CA GLN A 448 22.71 -6.46 -9.62
C GLN A 448 22.39 -5.07 -9.03
N LYS A 449 21.26 -4.92 -8.32
CA LYS A 449 20.74 -3.63 -7.81
C LYS A 449 20.65 -2.57 -8.92
N TYR A 450 20.14 -3.00 -10.07
CA TYR A 450 19.94 -2.16 -11.24
C TYR A 450 18.85 -2.78 -12.12
N GLY A 451 17.90 -1.99 -12.58
CA GLY A 451 16.96 -2.42 -13.61
C GLY A 451 16.16 -1.25 -14.16
N ARG A 452 15.81 -1.32 -15.43
CA ARG A 452 15.00 -0.30 -16.11
C ARG A 452 13.91 -1.00 -16.91
N VAL A 453 12.66 -0.75 -16.56
CA VAL A 453 11.50 -1.37 -17.18
C VAL A 453 10.65 -0.27 -17.81
N VAL A 454 10.41 -0.36 -19.12
CA VAL A 454 9.46 0.48 -19.82
C VAL A 454 8.35 -0.41 -20.36
N ASN A 455 7.13 -0.20 -19.88
CA ASN A 455 5.97 -0.96 -20.29
C ASN A 455 5.08 -0.14 -21.24
N THR A 456 4.61 -0.76 -22.32
CA THR A 456 3.75 -0.08 -23.30
C THR A 456 2.27 -0.24 -22.93
N THR A 457 1.65 0.80 -22.38
CA THR A 457 0.19 0.94 -22.28
C THR A 457 -0.39 1.52 -23.59
N SER A 458 -1.56 2.17 -23.54
CA SER A 458 -2.18 2.88 -24.65
C SER A 458 -3.19 3.90 -24.13
N THR A 459 -3.43 4.96 -24.90
CA THR A 459 -4.57 5.86 -24.70
C THR A 459 -5.92 5.13 -24.76
N SER A 460 -6.05 4.05 -25.54
CA SER A 460 -7.24 3.18 -25.46
C SER A 460 -7.39 2.49 -24.11
N GLY A 461 -6.28 2.21 -23.41
CA GLY A 461 -6.30 1.68 -22.05
C GLY A 461 -6.65 2.75 -21.01
N ILE A 462 -6.11 3.95 -21.17
CA ILE A 462 -6.28 5.05 -20.20
C ILE A 462 -7.67 5.69 -20.35
N TYR A 463 -8.22 5.79 -21.56
CA TYR A 463 -9.47 6.53 -21.80
C TYR A 463 -10.62 5.66 -22.32
N GLY A 464 -10.39 4.35 -22.50
CA GLY A 464 -11.29 3.46 -23.22
C GLY A 464 -11.39 3.77 -24.72
N ASN A 465 -11.78 2.78 -25.54
CA ASN A 465 -12.06 3.01 -26.95
C ASN A 465 -13.10 2.01 -27.48
N PHE A 466 -14.05 2.48 -28.30
CA PHE A 466 -15.11 1.63 -28.85
C PHE A 466 -14.50 0.44 -29.60
N GLY A 467 -14.96 -0.78 -29.30
CA GLY A 467 -14.51 -2.00 -29.96
C GLY A 467 -13.19 -2.57 -29.43
N GLN A 468 -12.65 -2.02 -28.33
CA GLN A 468 -11.36 -2.41 -27.78
C GLN A 468 -11.45 -2.79 -26.30
N ALA A 469 -12.56 -3.39 -25.85
CA ALA A 469 -12.76 -3.71 -24.44
C ALA A 469 -11.66 -4.63 -23.85
N ASN A 470 -11.21 -5.61 -24.62
CA ASN A 470 -10.08 -6.49 -24.30
C ASN A 470 -8.74 -5.71 -24.21
N TYR A 471 -8.43 -4.92 -25.23
CA TYR A 471 -7.18 -4.18 -25.33
C TYR A 471 -7.10 -3.08 -24.27
N ALA A 472 -8.20 -2.36 -24.03
CA ALA A 472 -8.30 -1.35 -23.00
C ALA A 472 -8.09 -1.95 -21.60
N ALA A 473 -8.73 -3.09 -21.31
CA ALA A 473 -8.53 -3.81 -20.06
C ALA A 473 -7.05 -4.22 -19.87
N ALA A 474 -6.44 -4.84 -20.88
CA ALA A 474 -5.06 -5.28 -20.82
C ALA A 474 -4.08 -4.11 -20.63
N LYS A 475 -4.21 -3.05 -21.45
CA LYS A 475 -3.31 -1.89 -21.42
C LYS A 475 -3.45 -1.08 -20.13
N CYS A 476 -4.67 -0.89 -19.61
CA CYS A 476 -4.84 -0.24 -18.30
C CYS A 476 -4.31 -1.14 -17.16
N GLY A 477 -4.47 -2.45 -17.26
CA GLY A 477 -3.88 -3.40 -16.31
C GLY A 477 -2.35 -3.34 -16.26
N ILE A 478 -1.68 -3.10 -17.39
CA ILE A 478 -0.21 -2.89 -17.45
C ILE A 478 0.19 -1.68 -16.59
N LEU A 479 -0.59 -0.59 -16.59
CA LEU A 479 -0.29 0.58 -15.76
C LEU A 479 -0.39 0.24 -14.25
N GLY A 480 -1.38 -0.56 -13.85
CA GLY A 480 -1.54 -1.00 -12.46
C GLY A 480 -0.38 -1.90 -12.03
N PHE A 481 0.04 -2.82 -12.91
CA PHE A 481 1.23 -3.65 -12.75
C PHE A 481 2.50 -2.81 -12.57
N SER A 482 2.72 -1.85 -13.47
CA SER A 482 3.89 -0.95 -13.44
C SER A 482 3.98 -0.14 -12.16
N ARG A 483 2.86 0.45 -11.70
CA ARG A 483 2.83 1.27 -10.47
C ARG A 483 3.17 0.45 -9.23
N ALA A 484 2.67 -0.78 -9.14
CA ALA A 484 3.02 -1.67 -8.04
C ALA A 484 4.52 -2.05 -8.08
N LEU A 485 5.06 -2.43 -9.25
CA LEU A 485 6.47 -2.76 -9.39
C LEU A 485 7.42 -1.59 -9.14
N ALA A 486 7.03 -0.38 -9.54
CA ALA A 486 7.80 0.83 -9.26
C ALA A 486 8.09 0.94 -7.75
N ARG A 487 7.09 0.65 -6.90
CA ARG A 487 7.24 0.65 -5.44
C ARG A 487 8.10 -0.50 -4.93
N GLU A 488 7.93 -1.71 -5.48
CA GLU A 488 8.74 -2.86 -5.05
C GLU A 488 10.22 -2.75 -5.46
N GLY A 489 10.48 -2.15 -6.62
CA GLY A 489 11.79 -2.07 -7.26
C GLY A 489 12.65 -0.87 -6.84
N GLN A 490 12.04 0.25 -6.46
CA GLN A 490 12.77 1.52 -6.24
C GLN A 490 13.94 1.38 -5.27
N LYS A 491 13.75 0.68 -4.14
CA LYS A 491 14.82 0.46 -3.12
C LYS A 491 16.01 -0.38 -3.63
N TYR A 492 15.86 -1.03 -4.78
CA TYR A 492 16.90 -1.81 -5.44
C TYR A 492 17.43 -1.12 -6.71
N ASN A 493 17.10 0.17 -6.93
CA ASN A 493 17.40 0.90 -8.16
C ASN A 493 16.84 0.18 -9.42
N ILE A 494 15.65 -0.40 -9.26
CA ILE A 494 14.85 -0.94 -10.35
C ILE A 494 13.71 0.05 -10.60
N LEU A 495 13.76 0.74 -11.74
CA LEU A 495 12.80 1.77 -12.10
C LEU A 495 11.84 1.24 -13.16
N VAL A 496 10.54 1.51 -12.99
CA VAL A 496 9.48 0.99 -13.84
C VAL A 496 8.57 2.14 -14.26
N ASN A 497 8.52 2.44 -15.56
CA ASN A 497 7.68 3.49 -16.14
C ASN A 497 6.78 2.94 -17.23
N THR A 498 5.71 3.67 -17.53
CA THR A 498 4.72 3.28 -18.53
C THR A 498 4.59 4.35 -19.60
N ILE A 499 4.53 3.95 -20.88
CA ILE A 499 4.29 4.87 -21.99
C ILE A 499 3.03 4.51 -22.78
N ALA A 500 2.31 5.52 -23.25
CA ALA A 500 1.19 5.44 -24.17
C ALA A 500 1.61 6.08 -25.51
N PRO A 501 2.21 5.30 -26.42
CA PRO A 501 2.76 5.84 -27.65
C PRO A 501 1.70 6.07 -28.73
N ASN A 502 1.91 7.08 -29.55
CA ASN A 502 1.26 7.27 -30.84
C ASN A 502 2.30 7.19 -31.96
N ALA A 503 2.11 6.25 -32.88
CA ALA A 503 2.96 6.07 -34.06
C ALA A 503 2.23 5.30 -35.16
N GLY A 504 2.64 5.55 -36.40
CA GLY A 504 2.36 4.76 -37.57
C GLY A 504 3.11 3.42 -37.52
N THR A 505 2.35 2.33 -37.53
CA THR A 505 2.82 0.95 -37.46
C THR A 505 1.87 0.07 -38.28
N ASN A 506 2.22 -1.20 -38.47
CA ASN A 506 1.32 -2.18 -39.08
C ASN A 506 -0.01 -2.32 -38.31
N MET A 507 -0.01 -2.11 -36.98
CA MET A 507 -1.23 -2.13 -36.17
C MET A 507 -2.10 -0.91 -36.41
N THR A 508 -1.52 0.28 -36.58
CA THR A 508 -2.30 1.52 -36.79
C THR A 508 -2.72 1.72 -38.23
N ARG A 509 -2.04 1.09 -39.19
CA ARG A 509 -2.43 1.06 -40.62
C ARG A 509 -3.84 0.53 -40.86
N THR A 510 -4.38 -0.31 -39.97
CA THR A 510 -5.76 -0.82 -40.10
C THR A 510 -6.82 0.22 -39.73
N ILE A 511 -6.43 1.33 -39.11
CA ILE A 511 -7.33 2.38 -38.59
C ILE A 511 -6.93 3.81 -38.98
N MET A 512 -5.81 3.99 -39.70
CA MET A 512 -5.30 5.29 -40.16
C MET A 512 -5.01 5.28 -41.66
N PRO A 513 -5.18 6.40 -42.38
CA PRO A 513 -4.70 6.56 -43.76
C PRO A 513 -3.18 6.39 -43.85
N GLU A 514 -2.67 5.87 -44.97
CA GLU A 514 -1.24 5.56 -45.13
C GLU A 514 -0.35 6.80 -44.98
N GLU A 515 -0.80 7.98 -45.43
CA GLU A 515 -0.06 9.25 -45.26
C GLU A 515 0.19 9.57 -43.77
N MET A 516 -0.81 9.35 -42.90
CA MET A 516 -0.65 9.52 -41.45
C MET A 516 0.28 8.46 -40.85
N VAL A 517 0.20 7.22 -41.33
CA VAL A 517 1.11 6.14 -40.92
C VAL A 517 2.57 6.51 -41.23
N GLN A 518 2.82 7.12 -42.39
CA GLN A 518 4.17 7.57 -42.76
C GLN A 518 4.61 8.81 -41.97
N ALA A 519 3.68 9.71 -41.64
CA ALA A 519 3.97 10.94 -40.90
C ALA A 519 4.31 10.67 -39.43
N PHE A 520 3.59 9.78 -38.76
CA PHE A 520 3.79 9.44 -37.34
C PHE A 520 4.91 8.44 -37.14
N LYS A 521 6.16 8.86 -37.34
CA LYS A 521 7.31 7.96 -37.24
C LYS A 521 7.51 7.42 -35.82
N PRO A 522 7.81 6.12 -35.65
CA PRO A 522 8.16 5.57 -34.34
C PRO A 522 9.42 6.21 -33.73
N ASP A 523 10.27 6.82 -34.56
CA ASP A 523 11.41 7.67 -34.14
C ASP A 523 11.01 8.82 -33.23
N TYR A 524 9.77 9.30 -33.33
CA TYR A 524 9.25 10.37 -32.46
C TYR A 524 8.75 9.87 -31.10
N VAL A 525 8.91 8.58 -30.80
CA VAL A 525 8.58 7.96 -29.51
C VAL A 525 9.84 7.46 -28.80
N ALA A 526 10.79 6.92 -29.55
CA ALA A 526 11.96 6.24 -29.01
C ALA A 526 12.83 7.09 -28.05
N PRO A 527 13.01 8.42 -28.25
CA PRO A 527 13.77 9.25 -27.32
C PRO A 527 13.29 9.18 -25.87
N LEU A 528 11.97 9.15 -25.64
CA LEU A 528 11.41 9.01 -24.30
C LEU A 528 11.69 7.62 -23.72
N VAL A 529 11.52 6.56 -24.52
CA VAL A 529 11.81 5.18 -24.08
C VAL A 529 13.26 5.04 -23.64
N VAL A 530 14.19 5.52 -24.47
CA VAL A 530 15.63 5.50 -24.18
C VAL A 530 15.96 6.32 -22.95
N LEU A 531 15.37 7.51 -22.78
CA LEU A 531 15.58 8.35 -21.61
C LEU A 531 15.09 7.67 -20.32
N LEU A 532 13.86 7.13 -20.32
CA LEU A 532 13.27 6.40 -19.18
C LEU A 532 14.06 5.14 -18.82
N SER A 533 14.79 4.57 -19.79
CA SER A 533 15.66 3.42 -19.59
C SER A 533 17.08 3.77 -19.15
N SER A 534 17.40 5.05 -18.92
CA SER A 534 18.77 5.50 -18.61
C SER A 534 18.99 5.86 -17.14
N ASP A 535 20.25 6.14 -16.79
CA ASP A 535 20.63 6.73 -15.50
C ASP A 535 20.44 8.25 -15.46
N LEU A 536 20.09 8.86 -16.60
CA LEU A 536 19.80 10.28 -16.73
C LEU A 536 18.31 10.59 -16.49
N VAL A 537 17.46 9.58 -16.27
CA VAL A 537 16.04 9.79 -16.01
C VAL A 537 15.86 10.68 -14.78
N PRO A 538 15.14 11.82 -14.89
CA PRO A 538 14.98 12.72 -13.75
C PRO A 538 14.14 12.10 -12.62
N GLN A 539 14.46 12.46 -11.38
CA GLN A 539 13.76 11.95 -10.20
C GLN A 539 12.28 12.37 -10.19
N PRO A 540 11.35 11.51 -9.71
CA PRO A 540 11.59 10.24 -9.00
C PRO A 540 11.98 9.06 -9.90
N GLY A 541 11.97 9.25 -11.23
CA GLY A 541 12.50 8.29 -12.21
C GLY A 541 11.71 7.00 -12.37
N THR A 542 10.59 6.80 -11.65
CA THR A 542 9.81 5.57 -11.63
C THR A 542 8.33 5.85 -11.36
N GLY A 543 7.45 4.93 -11.74
CA GLY A 543 6.01 5.00 -11.53
C GLY A 543 5.26 5.94 -12.48
N GLY A 544 5.97 6.59 -13.42
CA GLY A 544 5.40 7.56 -14.33
C GLY A 544 4.55 6.92 -15.43
N LEU A 545 3.58 7.71 -15.91
CA LEU A 545 2.77 7.44 -17.09
C LEU A 545 2.97 8.60 -18.07
N TYR A 546 3.40 8.30 -19.29
CA TYR A 546 3.69 9.33 -20.28
C TYR A 546 3.01 9.03 -21.62
N GLU A 547 2.33 10.02 -22.18
CA GLU A 547 1.88 10.01 -23.57
C GLU A 547 2.96 10.64 -24.46
N VAL A 548 3.19 10.05 -25.64
CA VAL A 548 4.30 10.45 -26.51
C VAL A 548 4.03 10.18 -27.98
N GLY A 549 4.45 11.09 -28.85
CA GLY A 549 4.39 10.98 -30.30
C GLY A 549 4.60 12.34 -30.96
N SER A 550 4.94 12.38 -32.25
CA SER A 550 5.05 13.63 -33.02
C SER A 550 6.00 14.70 -32.43
N GLY A 551 7.05 14.30 -31.71
CA GLY A 551 7.98 15.23 -31.03
C GLY A 551 7.44 15.80 -29.71
N TRP A 552 6.27 15.33 -29.26
CA TRP A 552 5.63 15.72 -28.02
C TRP A 552 5.70 14.61 -26.97
N ALA A 553 5.92 14.99 -25.71
CA ALA A 553 5.82 14.10 -24.56
C ALA A 553 5.16 14.82 -23.37
N ALA A 554 4.20 14.17 -22.72
CA ALA A 554 3.54 14.68 -21.51
C ALA A 554 3.31 13.60 -20.48
N GLN A 555 3.43 13.97 -19.20
CA GLN A 555 3.00 13.13 -18.09
C GLN A 555 1.48 13.16 -17.94
N THR A 556 0.90 11.99 -17.66
CA THR A 556 -0.52 11.84 -17.30
C THR A 556 -0.63 11.30 -15.87
N ARG A 557 -1.48 11.92 -15.05
CA ARG A 557 -1.71 11.56 -13.64
C ARG A 557 -3.19 11.57 -13.27
N TRP A 558 -3.49 11.23 -12.03
CA TRP A 558 -4.82 11.41 -11.47
C TRP A 558 -5.02 12.84 -10.98
N GLN A 559 -6.20 13.39 -11.26
CA GLN A 559 -6.78 14.49 -10.49
C GLN A 559 -8.05 13.97 -9.80
N ARG A 560 -8.25 14.35 -8.55
CA ARG A 560 -9.39 13.95 -7.73
C ARG A 560 -10.09 15.18 -7.20
N THR A 561 -11.42 15.18 -7.17
CA THR A 561 -12.20 16.27 -6.56
C THR A 561 -11.95 16.33 -5.06
N GLY A 562 -12.21 17.47 -4.42
CA GLY A 562 -12.24 17.50 -2.94
C GLY A 562 -13.33 16.61 -2.34
N GLY A 563 -14.27 16.14 -3.17
CA GLY A 563 -15.36 15.26 -2.78
C GLY A 563 -16.32 15.88 -1.78
N HIS A 564 -17.06 15.03 -1.09
CA HIS A 564 -17.87 15.41 0.05
C HIS A 564 -17.72 14.39 1.18
N GLY A 565 -17.52 14.91 2.39
CA GLY A 565 -17.52 14.15 3.62
C GLY A 565 -18.88 14.20 4.29
N PHE A 566 -19.50 13.04 4.51
CA PHE A 566 -20.76 12.88 5.20
C PHE A 566 -20.51 12.58 6.69
N PRO A 567 -21.36 13.11 7.59
CA PRO A 567 -21.24 12.83 9.02
C PRO A 567 -21.28 11.33 9.33
N VAL A 568 -20.29 10.83 10.08
CA VAL A 568 -20.15 9.38 10.36
C VAL A 568 -21.15 8.86 11.39
N ASP A 569 -21.82 9.77 12.12
CA ASP A 569 -22.88 9.49 13.09
C ASP A 569 -24.28 9.44 12.44
N VAL A 570 -24.39 9.74 11.15
CA VAL A 570 -25.65 9.72 10.41
C VAL A 570 -25.62 8.58 9.38
N LYS A 571 -26.71 7.83 9.28
CA LYS A 571 -26.86 6.82 8.23
C LYS A 571 -26.81 7.50 6.86
N LEU A 572 -25.81 7.17 6.05
CA LEU A 572 -25.71 7.66 4.68
C LEU A 572 -26.77 6.99 3.81
N THR A 573 -27.52 7.77 3.04
CA THR A 573 -28.52 7.29 2.09
C THR A 573 -28.21 7.80 0.68
N PRO A 574 -28.71 7.16 -0.39
CA PRO A 574 -28.51 7.64 -1.75
C PRO A 574 -29.01 9.08 -1.96
N GLU A 575 -30.08 9.46 -1.27
CA GLU A 575 -30.67 10.79 -1.36
C GLU A 575 -29.73 11.86 -0.78
N HIS A 576 -29.00 11.55 0.31
CA HIS A 576 -27.94 12.42 0.82
C HIS A 576 -26.81 12.60 -0.22
N VAL A 577 -26.41 11.51 -0.89
CA VAL A 577 -25.39 11.55 -1.94
C VAL A 577 -25.85 12.41 -3.12
N LEU A 578 -27.09 12.23 -3.58
CA LEU A 578 -27.69 13.07 -4.63
C LEU A 578 -27.72 14.55 -4.24
N GLY A 579 -28.10 14.86 -2.99
CA GLY A 579 -28.13 16.23 -2.48
C GLY A 579 -26.76 16.93 -2.51
N GLN A 580 -25.67 16.16 -2.54
CA GLN A 580 -24.30 16.68 -2.62
C GLN A 580 -23.60 16.34 -3.95
N TRP A 581 -24.35 15.84 -4.95
CA TRP A 581 -23.78 15.32 -6.19
C TRP A 581 -22.87 16.33 -6.88
N LYS A 582 -23.36 17.57 -7.07
CA LYS A 582 -22.60 18.66 -7.69
C LYS A 582 -21.25 18.86 -7.01
N ARG A 583 -21.21 18.82 -5.68
CA ARG A 583 -20.00 19.02 -4.88
C ARG A 583 -19.05 17.81 -4.91
N ILE A 584 -19.59 16.60 -4.98
CA ILE A 584 -18.80 15.37 -5.13
C ILE A 584 -18.06 15.37 -6.47
N THR A 585 -18.71 15.87 -7.52
CA THR A 585 -18.19 15.85 -8.90
C THR A 585 -17.49 17.14 -9.34
N ASP A 586 -17.33 18.13 -8.45
CA ASP A 586 -16.73 19.42 -8.80
C ASP A 586 -15.20 19.39 -8.73
N PHE A 587 -14.55 19.58 -9.89
CA PHE A 587 -13.10 19.73 -9.99
C PHE A 587 -12.63 21.20 -9.94
N SER A 588 -13.57 22.16 -9.96
CA SER A 588 -13.29 23.58 -10.16
C SER A 588 -13.39 24.44 -8.88
N ASP A 589 -13.77 23.83 -7.75
CA ASP A 589 -13.99 24.55 -6.49
C ASP A 589 -12.71 24.80 -5.65
N GLY A 590 -11.54 24.59 -6.26
CA GLY A 590 -10.22 24.80 -5.64
C GLY A 590 -9.78 23.72 -4.66
N ARG A 591 -10.55 22.64 -4.47
CA ARG A 591 -10.20 21.54 -3.54
C ARG A 591 -9.62 20.30 -4.22
N ALA A 592 -9.47 20.32 -5.54
CA ALA A 592 -8.94 19.18 -6.27
C ALA A 592 -7.48 18.89 -5.88
N ASP A 593 -7.13 17.60 -5.77
CA ASP A 593 -5.78 17.12 -5.47
C ASP A 593 -5.31 16.04 -6.47
N HIS A 594 -4.08 15.56 -6.29
CA HIS A 594 -3.40 14.66 -7.25
C HIS A 594 -2.81 13.46 -6.53
N PRO A 595 -3.65 12.51 -6.07
CA PRO A 595 -3.17 11.37 -5.27
C PRO A 595 -2.21 10.50 -6.08
N ALA A 596 -1.03 10.23 -5.50
CA ALA A 596 0.01 9.43 -6.14
C ALA A 596 0.20 8.06 -5.46
N ASP A 597 -0.27 7.90 -4.23
CA ASP A 597 -0.18 6.64 -3.48
C ASP A 597 -1.41 6.31 -2.61
N GLY A 598 -1.37 5.14 -1.96
CA GLY A 598 -2.46 4.69 -1.09
C GLY A 598 -2.70 5.57 0.13
N ASN A 599 -1.68 6.26 0.66
CA ASN A 599 -1.83 7.18 1.79
C ASN A 599 -2.54 8.45 1.33
N ASP A 600 -2.18 9.00 0.17
CA ASP A 600 -2.90 10.12 -0.46
C ASP A 600 -4.37 9.76 -0.72
N GLY A 601 -4.60 8.53 -1.21
CA GLY A 601 -5.94 7.96 -1.41
C GLY A 601 -6.78 7.97 -0.12
N LEU A 602 -6.18 7.54 1.00
CA LEU A 602 -6.84 7.43 2.31
C LEU A 602 -7.04 8.75 3.04
N LYS A 603 -6.25 9.79 2.74
CA LYS A 603 -6.20 11.05 3.51
C LYS A 603 -7.58 11.67 3.77
N SER A 604 -8.39 11.84 2.73
CA SER A 604 -9.72 12.46 2.84
C SER A 604 -10.73 11.57 3.57
N ILE A 605 -10.58 10.25 3.45
CA ILE A 605 -11.41 9.26 4.13
C ILE A 605 -11.09 9.26 5.64
N MET A 606 -9.80 9.27 6.00
CA MET A 606 -9.37 9.37 7.39
C MET A 606 -9.78 10.70 8.01
N ALA A 607 -9.63 11.82 7.29
CA ALA A 607 -10.07 13.13 7.77
C ALA A 607 -11.59 13.20 8.02
N ASN A 608 -12.39 12.44 7.28
CA ASN A 608 -13.84 12.41 7.47
C ASN A 608 -14.28 11.56 8.68
N MET A 609 -13.41 10.72 9.26
CA MET A 609 -13.77 9.89 10.41
C MET A 609 -14.15 10.70 11.66
N GLU A 610 -13.74 11.98 11.72
CA GLU A 610 -14.09 12.91 12.80
C GLU A 610 -15.33 13.77 12.49
N ASN A 611 -15.87 13.71 11.27
CA ASN A 611 -17.00 14.52 10.82
C ASN A 611 -18.33 14.06 11.44
N ARG A 612 -19.01 14.93 12.21
CA ARG A 612 -20.28 14.63 12.90
C ARG A 612 -21.33 15.73 12.66
N SER A 613 -22.62 15.38 12.73
CA SER A 613 -23.74 16.25 12.33
C SER A 613 -23.92 17.52 13.19
N SER A 614 -24.23 18.67 12.60
CA SER A 614 -24.44 19.93 13.34
C SER A 614 -25.77 19.90 14.11
N GLY A 615 -25.70 20.00 15.44
CA GLY A 615 -26.85 19.77 16.34
C GLY A 615 -26.63 18.56 17.23
N SER A 616 -25.77 17.62 16.80
CA SER A 616 -24.85 17.05 17.77
C SER A 616 -23.95 18.21 18.21
N LYS A 617 -24.21 18.76 19.41
CA LYS A 617 -23.09 19.29 20.18
C LYS A 617 -22.03 18.16 20.16
N PRO A 618 -20.72 18.41 20.34
CA PRO A 618 -19.97 17.38 21.02
C PRO A 618 -20.84 17.10 22.24
N VAL A 619 -21.48 15.92 22.28
CA VAL A 619 -21.86 15.41 23.57
C VAL A 619 -20.51 15.48 24.23
N LYS A 620 -20.37 16.38 25.21
CA LYS A 620 -19.44 16.11 26.29
C LYS A 620 -19.93 14.77 26.81
N LYS A 621 -19.51 13.70 26.15
CA LYS A 621 -19.39 12.37 26.70
C LYS A 621 -18.16 12.40 27.62
N GLU A 622 -17.93 13.52 28.31
CA GLU A 622 -17.14 13.56 29.54
C GLU A 622 -17.81 12.67 30.60
N GLY A 623 -19.10 12.33 30.44
CA GLY A 623 -19.74 11.20 31.15
C GLY A 623 -19.52 9.86 30.43
N ALA A 624 -20.22 9.61 29.33
CA ALA A 624 -20.35 8.24 28.81
C ALA A 624 -19.12 7.62 28.10
N LYS A 625 -18.19 8.40 27.52
CA LYS A 625 -16.93 7.85 26.96
C LYS A 625 -15.91 7.59 28.07
N ASN A 626 -15.94 8.40 29.13
CA ASN A 626 -15.13 8.18 30.31
C ASN A 626 -15.60 6.93 31.06
N ASP A 627 -16.91 6.72 31.18
CA ASP A 627 -17.48 5.49 31.74
C ASP A 627 -17.05 4.25 30.92
N GLU A 628 -17.08 4.34 29.58
CA GLU A 628 -16.64 3.26 28.69
C GLU A 628 -15.13 2.99 28.79
N VAL A 629 -14.29 4.03 28.85
CA VAL A 629 -12.84 3.90 29.09
C VAL A 629 -12.58 3.24 30.45
N LEU A 630 -13.31 3.62 31.50
CA LEU A 630 -13.18 3.01 32.83
C LEU A 630 -13.61 1.53 32.82
N VAL A 631 -14.71 1.19 32.13
CA VAL A 631 -15.14 -0.20 31.93
C VAL A 631 -14.11 -1.00 31.14
N ASN A 632 -13.54 -0.42 30.08
CA ASN A 632 -12.51 -1.06 29.26
C ASN A 632 -11.20 -1.25 30.02
N ILE A 633 -10.80 -0.28 30.85
CA ILE A 633 -9.65 -0.44 31.76
C ILE A 633 -9.88 -1.64 32.68
N GLU A 634 -11.05 -1.76 33.30
CA GLU A 634 -11.34 -2.89 34.19
C GLU A 634 -11.43 -4.22 33.43
N LYS A 635 -12.00 -4.23 32.22
CA LYS A 635 -11.99 -5.41 31.35
C LYS A 635 -10.57 -5.82 30.98
N ALA A 636 -9.73 -4.87 30.56
CA ALA A 636 -8.35 -5.08 30.15
C ALA A 636 -7.45 -5.55 31.30
N LYS A 637 -7.64 -5.03 32.52
CA LYS A 637 -6.94 -5.51 33.73
C LYS A 637 -7.23 -6.99 34.04
N ASN A 638 -8.44 -7.45 33.70
CA ASN A 638 -8.90 -8.82 33.91
C ASN A 638 -8.64 -9.75 32.71
N ALA A 639 -8.23 -9.20 31.56
CA ALA A 639 -7.96 -9.98 30.37
C ALA A 639 -6.68 -10.81 30.53
N LYS A 640 -6.68 -12.01 29.93
CA LYS A 640 -5.55 -12.94 29.96
C LYS A 640 -4.94 -13.05 28.56
N ALA A 641 -3.63 -12.88 28.45
CA ALA A 641 -2.90 -13.15 27.22
C ALA A 641 -2.81 -14.66 26.97
N GLU A 642 -2.92 -15.05 25.71
CA GLU A 642 -2.70 -16.45 25.26
C GLU A 642 -1.23 -16.86 25.34
N GLY A 643 -0.31 -15.89 25.41
CA GLY A 643 1.13 -16.10 25.43
C GLY A 643 1.75 -16.03 24.04
N THR A 644 2.95 -15.46 23.94
CA THR A 644 3.68 -15.39 22.66
C THR A 644 5.07 -15.95 22.80
N GLU A 645 5.43 -16.86 21.92
CA GLU A 645 6.74 -17.52 21.94
C GLU A 645 7.86 -16.57 21.51
N PHE A 646 8.98 -16.64 22.22
CA PHE A 646 10.22 -15.95 21.90
C PHE A 646 11.38 -16.93 22.07
N LYS A 647 12.01 -17.31 20.95
CA LYS A 647 13.17 -18.20 20.95
C LYS A 647 14.45 -17.38 20.82
N TYR A 648 15.46 -17.72 21.60
CA TYR A 648 16.79 -17.16 21.48
C TYR A 648 17.85 -18.24 21.71
N ASP A 649 19.01 -18.04 21.11
CA ASP A 649 20.22 -18.82 21.30
C ASP A 649 21.42 -17.90 21.60
N GLU A 650 22.60 -18.49 21.68
CA GLU A 650 23.87 -17.80 21.93
C GLU A 650 24.15 -16.64 20.98
N ARG A 651 23.73 -16.73 19.70
CA ARG A 651 23.88 -15.64 18.73
C ARG A 651 23.08 -14.42 19.17
N ASP A 652 21.84 -14.62 19.61
CA ASP A 652 20.96 -13.55 20.05
C ASP A 652 21.45 -12.91 21.36
N VAL A 653 22.03 -13.71 22.25
CA VAL A 653 22.70 -13.24 23.47
C VAL A 653 23.89 -12.33 23.12
N ILE A 654 24.79 -12.79 22.24
CA ILE A 654 25.96 -12.02 21.81
C ILE A 654 25.51 -10.73 21.12
N LEU A 655 24.52 -10.80 20.24
CA LEU A 655 23.98 -9.64 19.53
C LEU A 655 23.43 -8.59 20.50
N TYR A 656 22.66 -9.00 21.50
CA TYR A 656 22.17 -8.09 22.53
C TYR A 656 23.32 -7.47 23.33
N ASN A 657 24.27 -8.28 23.78
CA ASN A 657 25.40 -7.83 24.57
C ASN A 657 26.28 -6.82 23.79
N LEU A 658 26.54 -7.06 22.50
CA LEU A 658 27.18 -6.10 21.59
C LEU A 658 26.33 -4.83 21.41
N GLY A 659 25.01 -4.98 21.32
CA GLY A 659 24.04 -3.88 21.33
C GLY A 659 24.09 -3.01 22.59
N LEU A 660 24.66 -3.53 23.68
CA LEU A 660 24.95 -2.82 24.93
C LEU A 660 26.44 -2.43 25.09
N GLY A 661 27.18 -2.44 23.99
CA GLY A 661 28.57 -2.00 23.96
C GLY A 661 29.56 -2.97 24.61
N ALA A 662 29.19 -4.25 24.79
CA ALA A 662 30.19 -5.27 25.10
C ALA A 662 31.25 -5.30 23.99
N LYS A 663 32.51 -5.49 24.39
CA LYS A 663 33.67 -5.46 23.49
C LYS A 663 34.15 -6.88 23.24
N ARG A 664 34.97 -7.04 22.21
CA ARG A 664 35.70 -8.30 21.93
C ARG A 664 36.52 -8.84 23.10
N THR A 665 36.83 -8.00 24.09
CA THR A 665 37.59 -8.35 25.30
C THR A 665 36.71 -8.82 26.45
N ASP A 666 35.40 -8.61 26.37
CA ASP A 666 34.45 -8.98 27.40
C ASP A 666 33.95 -10.41 27.13
N LEU A 667 34.88 -11.38 27.13
CA LEU A 667 34.63 -12.76 26.66
C LEU A 667 33.38 -13.41 27.29
N PRO A 668 33.09 -13.26 28.60
CA PRO A 668 31.84 -13.77 29.20
C PRO A 668 30.54 -13.24 28.57
N PHE A 669 30.58 -12.21 27.73
CA PHE A 669 29.42 -11.64 27.05
C PHE A 669 29.41 -11.83 25.53
N VAL A 670 30.55 -12.17 24.92
CA VAL A 670 30.69 -12.17 23.45
C VAL A 670 31.25 -13.47 22.88
N TYR A 671 31.57 -14.45 23.73
CA TYR A 671 32.11 -15.74 23.32
C TYR A 671 31.39 -16.88 24.05
N GLU A 672 30.64 -17.67 23.29
CA GLU A 672 29.86 -18.81 23.75
C GLU A 672 30.71 -19.95 24.32
N GLY A 673 32.00 -20.01 23.99
CA GLY A 673 32.96 -20.98 24.53
C GLY A 673 33.66 -20.55 25.82
N ASP A 674 33.35 -19.37 26.37
CA ASP A 674 33.85 -18.96 27.69
C ASP A 674 33.08 -19.70 28.79
N ASP A 675 33.78 -20.23 29.80
CA ASP A 675 33.16 -20.95 30.93
C ASP A 675 32.15 -20.10 31.71
N ASN A 676 32.20 -18.77 31.57
CA ASN A 676 31.31 -17.81 32.23
C ASN A 676 30.37 -17.10 31.25
N PHE A 677 30.18 -17.63 30.03
CA PHE A 677 29.28 -17.04 29.04
C PHE A 677 27.88 -16.83 29.62
N GLN A 678 27.39 -15.59 29.57
CA GLN A 678 26.15 -15.20 30.23
C GLN A 678 25.37 -14.12 29.50
N VAL A 679 24.07 -14.09 29.77
CA VAL A 679 23.15 -13.06 29.31
C VAL A 679 23.20 -11.86 30.26
N ILE A 680 23.41 -10.65 29.74
CA ILE A 680 23.26 -9.43 30.55
C ILE A 680 21.79 -9.37 31.04
N PRO A 681 21.51 -9.26 32.36
CA PRO A 681 20.17 -9.48 32.90
C PRO A 681 19.07 -8.57 32.34
N THR A 682 19.43 -7.38 31.84
CA THR A 682 18.49 -6.47 31.20
C THR A 682 17.86 -7.03 29.92
N PHE A 683 18.38 -8.13 29.37
CA PHE A 683 17.78 -8.86 28.25
C PHE A 683 16.31 -9.22 28.48
N GLY A 684 15.88 -9.34 29.74
CA GLY A 684 14.48 -9.60 30.08
C GLY A 684 13.46 -8.58 29.54
N VAL A 685 13.88 -7.40 29.06
CA VAL A 685 12.99 -6.45 28.37
C VAL A 685 12.72 -6.81 26.90
N ILE A 686 13.47 -7.76 26.32
CA ILE A 686 13.40 -8.12 24.91
C ILE A 686 12.19 -9.02 24.56
N PRO A 687 11.94 -10.14 25.28
CA PRO A 687 10.85 -11.05 24.91
C PRO A 687 9.46 -10.40 24.73
N PRO A 688 9.05 -9.39 25.54
CA PRO A 688 7.75 -8.75 25.39
C PRO A 688 7.53 -7.93 24.11
N PHE A 689 8.58 -7.54 23.36
CA PHE A 689 8.42 -6.59 22.23
C PHE A 689 7.52 -7.08 21.10
N ASN A 690 7.51 -8.40 20.86
CA ASN A 690 6.70 -9.02 19.81
C ASN A 690 5.50 -9.79 20.39
N ALA A 691 5.22 -9.62 21.69
CA ALA A 691 4.15 -10.36 22.36
C ALA A 691 2.78 -9.75 22.09
N SER A 692 1.79 -10.60 21.82
CA SER A 692 0.40 -10.16 21.64
C SER A 692 -0.19 -9.72 22.97
N SER A 693 -0.63 -8.46 23.05
CA SER A 693 -1.32 -7.91 24.21
C SER A 693 -2.81 -8.24 24.18
N PRO A 694 -3.46 -8.55 25.32
CA PRO A 694 -4.90 -8.80 25.39
C PRO A 694 -5.73 -7.51 25.50
N PHE A 695 -5.11 -6.34 25.31
CA PHE A 695 -5.73 -5.02 25.34
C PHE A 695 -4.99 -4.08 24.39
N SER A 696 -5.67 -3.02 23.94
CA SER A 696 -5.08 -1.95 23.13
C SER A 696 -5.11 -0.61 23.87
N PHE A 697 -4.14 0.28 23.61
CA PHE A 697 -4.05 1.57 24.30
C PHE A 697 -5.22 2.51 23.98
N ASP A 698 -5.74 2.46 22.76
CA ASP A 698 -6.88 3.28 22.31
C ASP A 698 -8.21 2.92 22.99
N GLU A 699 -8.34 1.71 23.52
CA GLU A 699 -9.53 1.29 24.28
C GLU A 699 -9.50 1.78 25.74
N ILE A 700 -8.30 2.01 26.29
CA ILE A 700 -8.08 2.25 27.72
C ILE A 700 -7.64 3.68 28.06
N VAL A 701 -7.32 4.51 27.07
CA VAL A 701 -7.14 5.95 27.23
C VAL A 701 -7.79 6.72 26.07
N PRO A 702 -8.39 7.89 26.32
CA PRO A 702 -8.99 8.69 25.24
C PRO A 702 -7.91 9.28 24.31
N ASN A 703 -8.26 9.56 23.06
CA ASN A 703 -7.41 10.30 22.11
C ASN A 703 -5.99 9.72 21.97
N PHE A 704 -5.84 8.39 22.05
CA PHE A 704 -4.53 7.76 21.94
C PHE A 704 -3.87 8.10 20.60
N SER A 705 -2.61 8.52 20.67
CA SER A 705 -1.76 8.72 19.49
C SER A 705 -0.38 8.14 19.76
N PRO A 706 0.12 7.22 18.91
CA PRO A 706 1.47 6.68 19.04
C PRO A 706 2.56 7.77 19.04
N ASN A 707 2.35 8.87 18.32
CA ASN A 707 3.30 10.01 18.26
C ASN A 707 3.38 10.79 19.59
N MET A 708 2.38 10.63 20.45
CA MET A 708 2.28 11.31 21.74
C MET A 708 2.70 10.43 22.92
N LEU A 709 3.02 9.16 22.65
CA LEU A 709 3.49 8.18 23.62
C LEU A 709 4.98 8.38 23.90
N LEU A 710 5.32 8.55 25.18
CA LEU A 710 6.69 8.57 25.67
C LEU A 710 6.89 7.42 26.65
N HIS A 711 7.93 6.61 26.44
CA HIS A 711 8.32 5.58 27.40
C HIS A 711 8.96 6.28 28.62
N GLY A 712 8.24 6.30 29.74
CA GLY A 712 8.61 7.09 30.91
C GLY A 712 9.43 6.32 31.94
N GLU A 713 9.01 5.11 32.29
CA GLU A 713 9.67 4.29 33.31
C GLU A 713 9.72 2.82 32.90
N GLN A 714 10.75 2.12 33.39
CA GLN A 714 10.93 0.69 33.20
C GLN A 714 11.29 0.04 34.51
N PHE A 715 10.61 -1.05 34.84
CA PHE A 715 10.98 -1.99 35.88
C PHE A 715 11.21 -3.37 35.28
N LEU A 716 12.24 -4.07 35.76
CA LEU A 716 12.54 -5.45 35.40
C LEU A 716 12.93 -6.21 36.66
N GLU A 717 12.30 -7.34 36.89
CA GLU A 717 12.66 -8.32 37.90
C GLU A 717 13.13 -9.61 37.21
N ILE A 718 14.32 -10.06 37.59
CA ILE A 718 14.88 -11.34 37.17
C ILE A 718 14.43 -12.37 38.19
N LYS A 719 13.54 -13.27 37.80
CA LYS A 719 13.00 -14.33 38.67
C LYS A 719 13.95 -15.51 38.76
N THR A 720 14.52 -15.93 37.63
CA THR A 720 15.48 -17.03 37.56
C THR A 720 16.85 -16.51 37.14
N PHE A 721 17.88 -16.89 37.90
CA PHE A 721 19.28 -16.62 37.59
C PHE A 721 20.13 -17.89 37.90
N PRO A 722 21.16 -18.23 37.11
CA PRO A 722 21.54 -17.58 35.85
C PRO A 722 20.44 -17.68 34.80
N ILE A 723 20.42 -16.70 33.89
CA ILE A 723 19.51 -16.71 32.75
C ILE A 723 20.08 -17.74 31.75
N PRO A 724 19.27 -18.66 31.22
CA PRO A 724 19.73 -19.58 30.18
C PRO A 724 20.37 -18.81 29.02
N THR A 725 21.42 -19.36 28.40
CA THR A 725 22.04 -18.77 27.21
C THR A 725 21.32 -19.15 25.92
N GLU A 726 20.38 -20.11 26.02
CA GLU A 726 19.40 -20.45 25.00
C GLU A 726 18.09 -20.87 25.68
N ALA A 727 16.94 -20.47 25.12
CA ALA A 727 15.65 -21.00 25.55
C ALA A 727 14.56 -20.71 24.52
N THR A 728 13.43 -21.41 24.67
CA THR A 728 12.15 -20.98 24.10
C THR A 728 11.29 -20.44 25.22
N LEU A 729 11.01 -19.15 25.19
CA LEU A 729 10.22 -18.45 26.19
C LEU A 729 8.80 -18.23 25.71
N VAL A 730 7.87 -17.99 26.65
CA VAL A 730 6.51 -17.52 26.38
C VAL A 730 6.25 -16.28 27.24
N ALA A 731 5.97 -15.15 26.58
CA ALA A 731 5.67 -13.88 27.23
C ALA A 731 4.14 -13.69 27.35
N TYR A 732 3.68 -13.27 28.52
CA TYR A 732 2.26 -13.05 28.84
C TYR A 732 2.02 -11.59 29.28
N PRO A 733 1.77 -10.67 28.33
CA PRO A 733 1.47 -9.27 28.64
C PRO A 733 0.15 -9.09 29.40
N LYS A 734 0.07 -8.06 30.23
CA LYS A 734 -1.09 -7.71 31.05
C LYS A 734 -1.11 -6.20 31.33
N LEU A 735 -2.31 -5.62 31.37
CA LEU A 735 -2.51 -4.26 31.87
C LEU A 735 -2.36 -4.23 33.40
N VAL A 736 -1.48 -3.37 33.92
CA VAL A 736 -1.23 -3.23 35.36
C VAL A 736 -2.07 -2.10 35.93
N GLU A 737 -1.92 -0.89 35.40
CA GLU A 737 -2.71 0.27 35.83
C GLU A 737 -2.83 1.33 34.74
N VAL A 738 -3.84 2.19 34.88
CA VAL A 738 -4.06 3.38 34.06
C VAL A 738 -4.38 4.55 34.99
N VAL A 739 -3.64 5.65 34.88
CA VAL A 739 -3.73 6.83 35.75
C VAL A 739 -4.05 8.05 34.91
N ASP A 740 -5.04 8.84 35.35
CA ASP A 740 -5.46 10.08 34.70
C ASP A 740 -4.72 11.29 35.30
N LYS A 741 -3.81 11.89 34.53
CA LYS A 741 -3.08 13.11 34.91
C LYS A 741 -3.75 14.40 34.42
N GLY A 742 -5.02 14.35 34.04
CA GLY A 742 -5.80 15.49 33.57
C GLY A 742 -5.53 15.78 32.10
N ASN A 743 -4.30 16.14 31.73
CA ASN A 743 -3.91 16.39 30.33
C ASN A 743 -3.15 15.22 29.67
N ALA A 744 -2.96 14.12 30.39
CA ALA A 744 -2.29 12.92 29.90
C ALA A 744 -2.82 11.66 30.58
N GLY A 745 -2.75 10.54 29.87
CA GLY A 745 -2.95 9.21 30.43
C GLY A 745 -1.60 8.57 30.70
N VAL A 746 -1.44 7.95 31.87
CA VAL A 746 -0.26 7.14 32.19
C VAL A 746 -0.68 5.69 32.24
N VAL A 747 -0.13 4.88 31.35
CA VAL A 747 -0.46 3.46 31.26
C VAL A 747 0.75 2.65 31.69
N THR A 748 0.55 1.80 32.68
CA THR A 748 1.53 0.79 33.09
C THR A 748 1.04 -0.57 32.64
N TYR A 749 1.86 -1.28 31.89
CA TYR A 749 1.61 -2.66 31.49
C TYR A 749 2.83 -3.50 31.80
N GLY A 750 2.60 -4.76 32.14
CA GLY A 750 3.65 -5.70 32.49
C GLY A 750 3.59 -6.97 31.67
N SER A 751 4.65 -7.75 31.73
CA SER A 751 4.66 -9.08 31.13
C SER A 751 5.39 -10.05 32.05
N THR A 752 4.83 -11.25 32.19
CA THR A 752 5.51 -12.38 32.81
C THR A 752 6.06 -13.25 31.71
N THR A 753 7.36 -13.54 31.74
CA THR A 753 8.01 -14.39 30.74
C THR A 753 8.46 -15.69 31.37
N LYS A 754 8.00 -16.81 30.80
CA LYS A 754 8.24 -18.17 31.29
C LYS A 754 9.06 -18.97 30.30
N ASP A 755 9.89 -19.88 30.78
CA ASP A 755 10.47 -20.91 29.93
C ASP A 755 9.36 -21.89 29.50
N LYS A 756 9.28 -22.16 28.19
CA LYS A 756 8.19 -22.96 27.59
C LYS A 756 8.21 -24.41 28.08
N ASN A 757 9.39 -24.96 28.32
CA ASN A 757 9.56 -26.38 28.61
C ASN A 757 9.34 -26.69 30.10
N THR A 758 9.83 -25.81 30.97
CA THR A 758 9.77 -25.98 32.43
C THR A 758 8.60 -25.25 33.08
N GLY A 759 8.01 -24.26 32.39
CA GLY A 759 6.99 -23.37 32.93
C GLY A 759 7.51 -22.37 33.97
N LYS A 760 8.82 -22.37 34.25
CA LYS A 760 9.45 -21.51 35.26
C LYS A 760 9.48 -20.05 34.80
N GLU A 761 9.14 -19.12 35.70
CA GLU A 761 9.24 -17.69 35.42
C GLU A 761 10.71 -17.24 35.38
N LEU A 762 11.10 -16.59 34.28
CA LEU A 762 12.43 -16.01 34.10
C LEU A 762 12.43 -14.52 34.38
N PHE A 763 11.43 -13.80 33.85
CA PHE A 763 11.34 -12.35 33.95
C PHE A 763 9.94 -11.89 34.31
N TYR A 764 9.86 -10.80 35.08
CA TYR A 764 8.69 -9.96 35.16
C TYR A 764 9.09 -8.52 34.84
N ASN A 765 8.41 -7.87 33.91
CA ASN A 765 8.68 -6.49 33.51
C ASN A 765 7.44 -5.62 33.70
N GLU A 766 7.64 -4.32 33.99
CA GLU A 766 6.63 -3.27 33.87
C GLU A 766 7.18 -2.12 33.05
N SER A 767 6.42 -1.67 32.06
CA SER A 767 6.69 -0.45 31.29
C SER A 767 5.58 0.55 31.57
N THR A 768 6.00 1.78 31.91
CA THR A 768 5.10 2.90 32.12
C THR A 768 5.26 3.89 30.99
N VAL A 769 4.19 4.11 30.23
CA VAL A 769 4.14 5.06 29.14
C VAL A 769 3.29 6.27 29.50
N PHE A 770 3.77 7.45 29.12
CA PHE A 770 3.09 8.73 29.30
C PHE A 770 2.51 9.18 27.95
N ILE A 771 1.19 9.27 27.86
CA ILE A 771 0.46 9.52 26.62
C ILE A 771 -0.15 10.92 26.72
N ARG A 772 0.49 11.89 26.07
CA ARG A 772 0.09 13.30 26.10
C ARG A 772 -1.23 13.51 25.36
N GLY A 773 -2.13 14.31 25.93
CA GLY A 773 -3.45 14.58 25.36
C GLY A 773 -4.51 13.51 25.68
N SER A 774 -4.10 12.39 26.26
CA SER A 774 -4.97 11.25 26.59
C SER A 774 -5.43 11.20 28.05
N GLY A 775 -5.59 12.37 28.67
CA GLY A 775 -6.09 12.51 30.04
C GLY A 775 -7.57 12.94 30.08
N GLY A 776 -8.07 13.20 31.28
CA GLY A 776 -9.41 13.76 31.49
C GLY A 776 -10.53 12.73 31.46
N PHE A 777 -10.19 11.44 31.59
CA PHE A 777 -11.14 10.33 31.55
C PHE A 777 -11.71 9.90 32.91
N GLY A 778 -11.39 10.63 33.98
CA GLY A 778 -11.98 10.38 35.30
C GLY A 778 -11.38 9.20 36.06
N GLY A 779 -10.26 8.64 35.59
CA GLY A 779 -9.53 7.56 36.28
C GLY A 779 -8.76 8.02 37.53
N PRO A 780 -8.08 7.09 38.22
CA PRO A 780 -7.26 7.40 39.39
C PRO A 780 -6.23 8.49 39.10
N LYS A 781 -6.09 9.50 39.97
CA LYS A 781 -5.13 10.61 39.76
C LYS A 781 -3.69 10.27 40.17
N LYS A 782 -3.52 9.21 40.94
CA LYS A 782 -2.23 8.70 41.43
C LYS A 782 -2.15 7.21 41.13
N GLY A 783 -0.95 6.76 40.76
CA GLY A 783 -0.65 5.34 40.60
C GLY A 783 -0.62 4.64 41.96
N THR A 784 -0.80 3.33 41.91
CA THR A 784 -0.73 2.45 43.08
C THR A 784 0.73 2.21 43.48
N ASP A 785 1.02 2.08 44.77
CA ASP A 785 2.36 1.65 45.20
C ASP A 785 2.50 0.13 44.98
N ARG A 786 3.43 -0.27 44.10
CA ARG A 786 3.77 -1.65 43.75
C ARG A 786 5.16 -2.03 44.26
N GLY A 787 5.66 -1.33 45.29
CA GLY A 787 6.95 -1.61 45.90
C GLY A 787 8.10 -1.19 45.00
N ALA A 788 9.01 -2.12 44.70
CA ALA A 788 10.23 -1.82 43.95
C ALA A 788 9.96 -1.24 42.54
N ALA A 789 8.83 -1.61 41.91
CA ALA A 789 8.45 -1.12 40.58
C ALA A 789 8.08 0.37 40.54
N THR A 790 7.60 0.93 41.66
CA THR A 790 7.16 2.34 41.78
C THR A 790 8.07 3.18 42.66
N ARG A 791 9.09 2.58 43.29
CA ARG A 791 10.04 3.29 44.16
C ARG A 791 10.87 4.28 43.36
N ILE A 792 10.95 5.52 43.84
CA ILE A 792 11.87 6.54 43.31
C ILE A 792 13.13 6.53 44.16
N TYR A 793 14.25 6.09 43.59
CA TYR A 793 15.55 6.10 44.25
C TYR A 793 16.23 7.45 44.07
N LYS A 794 16.24 8.29 45.12
CA LYS A 794 16.92 9.59 45.10
C LYS A 794 18.43 9.37 45.19
N ALA A 795 19.19 9.94 44.26
CA ALA A 795 20.64 9.94 44.33
C ALA A 795 21.11 10.63 45.64
N PRO A 796 22.00 10.00 46.43
CA PRO A 796 22.56 10.60 47.62
C PRO A 796 23.31 11.91 47.34
N GLU A 797 23.22 12.87 48.26
CA GLU A 797 23.96 14.15 48.20
C GLU A 797 25.42 13.97 48.65
N ARG A 798 26.09 12.95 48.12
CA ARG A 798 27.52 12.62 48.33
C ARG A 798 28.13 12.12 47.02
N LYS A 799 29.47 12.03 46.95
CA LYS A 799 30.15 11.48 45.76
C LYS A 799 29.70 10.04 45.46
N PRO A 800 29.56 9.64 44.17
CA PRO A 800 29.30 8.26 43.79
C PRO A 800 30.38 7.32 44.31
N ASP A 801 29.98 6.10 44.70
CA ASP A 801 30.89 5.03 45.10
C ASP A 801 31.61 4.43 43.88
N ALA A 802 30.95 4.44 42.73
CA ALA A 802 31.53 4.05 41.45
C ALA A 802 30.98 4.90 40.31
N VAL A 803 31.79 5.10 39.28
CA VAL A 803 31.42 5.80 38.03
C VAL A 803 31.92 4.97 36.86
N VAL A 804 31.02 4.64 35.93
CA VAL A 804 31.36 3.94 34.69
C VAL A 804 31.07 4.86 33.52
N GLU A 805 32.09 5.11 32.70
CA GLU A 805 31.98 5.91 31.47
C GLU A 805 32.10 5.01 30.24
N GLU A 806 31.08 5.07 29.37
CA GLU A 806 31.04 4.26 28.15
C GLU A 806 30.58 5.10 26.96
N LYS A 807 31.43 5.16 25.93
CA LYS A 807 31.10 5.81 24.67
C LYS A 807 30.29 4.86 23.79
N THR A 808 29.11 5.30 23.36
CA THR A 808 28.29 4.56 22.40
C THR A 808 28.86 4.69 20.98
N SER A 809 28.65 3.69 20.13
CA SER A 809 28.95 3.81 18.69
C SER A 809 27.94 4.74 17.99
N GLU A 810 28.30 5.32 16.86
CA GLU A 810 27.33 5.98 15.96
C GLU A 810 26.29 4.95 15.45
N ASP A 811 26.69 3.69 15.30
CA ASP A 811 25.81 2.59 14.86
C ASP A 811 25.05 1.92 16.03
N GLN A 812 25.16 2.43 17.26
CA GLN A 812 24.64 1.73 18.45
C GLN A 812 23.14 1.43 18.36
N ALA A 813 22.35 2.39 17.85
CA ALA A 813 20.92 2.20 17.65
C ALA A 813 20.61 1.17 16.54
N ALA A 814 21.44 1.13 15.48
CA ALA A 814 21.31 0.20 14.37
C ALA A 814 21.59 -1.25 14.78
N ILE A 815 22.50 -1.46 15.74
CA ILE A 815 22.81 -2.77 16.31
C ILE A 815 21.74 -3.17 17.32
N TYR A 816 21.45 -2.32 18.32
CA TYR A 816 20.54 -2.66 19.42
C TYR A 816 19.15 -3.08 18.94
N ARG A 817 18.60 -2.36 17.93
CA ARG A 817 17.27 -2.65 17.36
C ARG A 817 17.11 -4.07 16.81
N LEU A 818 18.21 -4.73 16.45
CA LEU A 818 18.16 -6.10 15.95
C LEU A 818 17.70 -7.10 17.01
N SER A 819 17.86 -6.75 18.29
CA SER A 819 17.45 -7.57 19.44
C SER A 819 15.94 -7.63 19.65
N GLY A 820 15.17 -6.61 19.24
CA GLY A 820 13.71 -6.66 19.39
C GLY A 820 12.96 -5.37 19.01
N ASP A 821 13.43 -4.21 19.46
CA ASP A 821 12.75 -2.93 19.20
C ASP A 821 13.06 -2.43 17.78
N ARG A 822 12.09 -2.52 16.86
CA ARG A 822 12.27 -2.14 15.46
C ARG A 822 11.80 -0.73 15.12
N ASN A 823 11.43 0.09 16.12
CA ASN A 823 10.85 1.41 15.91
C ASN A 823 11.72 2.32 14.99
N PRO A 824 11.18 2.86 13.88
CA PRO A 824 11.92 3.70 12.95
C PRO A 824 12.51 4.97 13.56
N LEU A 825 11.96 5.46 14.69
CA LEU A 825 12.44 6.62 15.43
C LEU A 825 13.96 6.59 15.71
N HIS A 826 14.52 5.39 15.82
CA HIS A 826 15.91 5.15 16.21
C HIS A 826 16.86 4.96 15.01
N ILE A 827 16.38 5.02 13.78
CA ILE A 827 17.23 4.79 12.59
C ILE A 827 16.89 5.68 11.38
N ASP A 828 15.63 6.08 11.21
CA ASP A 828 15.16 6.84 10.06
C ASP A 828 15.02 8.33 10.40
N PRO A 829 15.86 9.22 9.83
CA PRO A 829 15.81 10.65 10.10
C PRO A 829 14.46 11.31 9.81
N GLU A 830 13.73 10.87 8.78
CA GLU A 830 12.43 11.48 8.45
C GLU A 830 11.38 11.11 9.49
N PHE A 831 11.40 9.86 9.96
CA PHE A 831 10.52 9.43 11.05
C PHE A 831 10.90 10.07 12.39
N SER A 832 12.19 10.24 12.68
CA SER A 832 12.66 10.93 13.89
C SER A 832 12.16 12.37 13.98
N LYS A 833 12.11 13.08 12.84
CA LYS A 833 11.56 14.45 12.76
C LYS A 833 10.08 14.50 13.13
N VAL A 834 9.29 13.51 12.71
CA VAL A 834 7.87 13.39 13.10
C VAL A 834 7.73 13.26 14.62
N GLY A 835 8.64 12.53 15.27
CA GLY A 835 8.72 12.42 16.73
C GLY A 835 9.27 13.66 17.45
N GLY A 836 9.61 14.73 16.72
CA GLY A 836 10.17 15.97 17.27
C GLY A 836 11.69 15.95 17.50
N PHE A 837 12.40 14.96 16.97
CA PHE A 837 13.86 14.86 17.09
C PHE A 837 14.55 15.26 15.78
N LYS A 838 15.64 16.02 15.87
CA LYS A 838 16.39 16.47 14.69
C LYS A 838 17.13 15.33 13.99
N THR A 839 17.48 14.29 14.73
CA THR A 839 18.22 13.11 14.28
C THR A 839 17.70 11.88 15.02
N PRO A 840 17.94 10.66 14.50
CA PRO A 840 17.64 9.44 15.23
C PRO A 840 18.30 9.42 16.61
N ILE A 841 17.53 8.98 17.60
CA ILE A 841 17.95 8.92 19.00
C ILE A 841 18.24 7.47 19.40
N LEU A 842 19.07 7.26 20.42
CA LEU A 842 19.28 5.94 20.99
C LEU A 842 18.05 5.49 21.79
N HIS A 843 17.75 4.19 21.76
CA HIS A 843 16.65 3.59 22.51
C HIS A 843 16.83 3.83 24.02
N GLY A 844 15.74 4.19 24.72
CA GLY A 844 15.71 4.24 26.19
C GLY A 844 16.25 2.95 26.82
N LEU A 845 15.74 1.83 26.32
CA LEU A 845 16.10 0.50 26.80
C LEU A 845 17.54 0.09 26.45
N CYS A 846 18.17 0.72 25.46
CA CYS A 846 19.59 0.51 25.17
C CYS A 846 20.46 1.12 26.29
N PHE A 847 20.29 2.40 26.61
CA PHE A 847 21.09 3.00 27.69
C PHE A 847 20.66 2.56 29.11
N PHE A 848 19.45 2.01 29.27
CA PHE A 848 19.07 1.18 30.42
C PHE A 848 19.94 -0.09 30.52
N GLY A 849 20.15 -0.79 29.40
CA GLY A 849 21.02 -1.96 29.36
C GLY A 849 22.48 -1.63 29.66
N PHE A 850 23.01 -0.51 29.16
CA PHE A 850 24.33 0.00 29.57
C PHE A 850 24.42 0.20 31.09
N ALA A 851 23.43 0.87 31.69
CA ALA A 851 23.42 1.08 33.13
C ALA A 851 23.30 -0.24 33.92
N GLY A 852 22.46 -1.17 33.47
CA GLY A 852 22.33 -2.51 34.07
C GLY A 852 23.61 -3.33 33.97
N LYS A 853 24.31 -3.27 32.83
CA LYS A 853 25.63 -3.88 32.65
C LYS A 853 26.67 -3.28 33.59
N ALA A 854 26.69 -1.96 33.74
CA ALA A 854 27.59 -1.27 34.69
C ALA A 854 27.34 -1.70 36.14
N VAL A 855 26.07 -1.84 36.56
CA VAL A 855 25.71 -2.38 37.89
C VAL A 855 26.18 -3.82 38.04
N LEU A 856 25.92 -4.68 37.05
CA LEU A 856 26.34 -6.08 37.06
C LEU A 856 27.86 -6.22 37.21
N GLN A 857 28.63 -5.50 36.40
CA GLN A 857 30.09 -5.56 36.42
C GLN A 857 30.70 -4.99 37.70
N THR A 858 30.05 -3.98 38.30
CA THR A 858 30.61 -3.28 39.48
C THR A 858 30.21 -3.94 40.80
N TYR A 859 28.96 -4.38 40.93
CA TYR A 859 28.36 -4.82 42.19
C TYR A 859 27.83 -6.25 42.16
N GLY A 860 27.80 -6.88 40.98
CA GLY A 860 27.31 -8.25 40.79
C GLY A 860 25.82 -8.33 40.49
N GLU A 861 25.30 -9.54 40.60
CA GLU A 861 23.94 -9.90 40.20
C GLU A 861 22.87 -9.09 40.95
N PHE A 862 21.87 -8.62 40.20
CA PHE A 862 20.70 -7.96 40.77
C PHE A 862 19.42 -8.75 40.55
N LYS A 863 18.52 -8.64 41.51
CA LYS A 863 17.20 -9.26 41.50
C LYS A 863 16.24 -8.43 40.66
N ASN A 864 16.32 -7.12 40.76
CA ASN A 864 15.49 -6.22 39.99
C ASN A 864 16.22 -4.90 39.71
N VAL A 865 15.72 -4.16 38.73
CA VAL A 865 16.18 -2.83 38.37
C VAL A 865 14.99 -1.97 37.96
N LYS A 866 14.98 -0.73 38.44
CA LYS A 866 13.98 0.29 38.11
C LYS A 866 14.67 1.52 37.59
N VAL A 867 14.13 2.13 36.53
CA VAL A 867 14.60 3.44 36.02
C VAL A 867 13.45 4.38 35.66
N ARG A 868 13.73 5.69 35.64
CA ARG A 868 12.93 6.70 34.92
C ARG A 868 13.78 7.32 33.82
N PHE A 869 13.27 7.30 32.59
CA PHE A 869 13.90 7.97 31.45
C PHE A 869 13.69 9.48 31.58
N ALA A 870 14.79 10.22 31.64
CA ALA A 870 14.82 11.65 31.96
C ALA A 870 15.30 12.53 30.80
N GLY A 871 15.81 11.91 29.72
CA GLY A 871 16.42 12.64 28.63
C GLY A 871 16.70 11.75 27.42
N VAL A 872 17.28 12.38 26.41
CA VAL A 872 17.57 11.80 25.09
C VAL A 872 19.07 11.59 24.97
N VAL A 873 19.47 10.48 24.36
CA VAL A 873 20.86 10.16 24.02
C VAL A 873 20.96 10.04 22.51
N LEU A 874 21.96 10.65 21.90
CA LEU A 874 22.29 10.44 20.50
C LEU A 874 23.35 9.34 20.37
N PRO A 875 23.27 8.44 19.38
CA PRO A 875 24.36 7.50 19.09
C PRO A 875 25.69 8.25 18.90
N GLY A 876 26.79 7.69 19.41
CA GLY A 876 28.11 8.33 19.43
C GLY A 876 28.43 9.09 20.73
N GLN A 877 27.42 9.43 21.54
CA GLN A 877 27.61 10.13 22.81
C GLN A 877 28.10 9.20 23.93
N THR A 878 28.65 9.80 24.98
CA THR A 878 29.23 9.10 26.13
C THR A 878 28.25 9.07 27.29
N LEU A 879 27.91 7.87 27.76
CA LEU A 879 27.12 7.64 28.95
C LEU A 879 28.04 7.62 30.18
N VAL A 880 27.63 8.32 31.25
CA VAL A 880 28.30 8.30 32.55
C VAL A 880 27.29 7.82 33.58
N THR A 881 27.45 6.57 34.04
CA THR A 881 26.60 5.95 35.06
C THR A 881 27.26 6.11 36.42
N GLU A 882 26.63 6.93 37.27
CA GLU A 882 27.05 7.20 38.65
C GLU A 882 26.26 6.28 39.59
N MET A 883 26.94 5.58 40.49
CA MET A 883 26.35 4.54 41.33
C MET A 883 26.73 4.73 42.81
N TRP A 884 25.75 4.56 43.70
CA TRP A 884 25.89 4.60 45.15
C TRP A 884 25.33 3.32 45.74
N LYS A 885 26.11 2.63 46.57
CA LYS A 885 25.67 1.42 47.25
C LYS A 885 25.07 1.77 48.61
N GLU A 886 23.75 1.66 48.72
CA GLU A 886 22.96 1.91 49.92
C GLU A 886 22.42 0.57 50.44
N GLY A 887 23.20 -0.10 51.29
CA GLY A 887 22.89 -1.44 51.79
C GLY A 887 22.88 -2.48 50.66
N ASN A 888 21.71 -3.09 50.42
CA ASN A 888 21.51 -4.08 49.34
C ASN A 888 21.02 -3.45 48.03
N VAL A 889 20.92 -2.12 47.95
CA VAL A 889 20.47 -1.40 46.76
C VAL A 889 21.64 -0.63 46.17
N VAL A 890 21.79 -0.70 44.85
CA VAL A 890 22.62 0.23 44.10
C VAL A 890 21.72 1.31 43.54
N VAL A 891 21.74 2.51 44.13
CA VAL A 891 21.10 3.70 43.56
C VAL A 891 21.98 4.20 42.42
N PHE A 892 21.40 4.55 41.28
CA PHE A 892 22.20 5.06 40.16
C PHE A 892 21.48 6.12 39.36
N GLN A 893 22.26 6.87 38.57
CA GLN A 893 21.77 7.77 37.54
C GLN A 893 22.74 7.76 36.36
N THR A 894 22.25 8.10 35.17
CA THR A 894 23.10 8.14 33.97
C THR A 894 22.94 9.49 33.30
N LYS A 895 24.07 10.14 33.00
CA LYS A 895 24.14 11.40 32.26
C LYS A 895 24.87 11.24 30.94
N VAL A 896 24.56 12.13 29.99
CA VAL A 896 25.31 12.28 28.74
C VAL A 896 26.48 13.21 29.01
N LYS A 897 27.72 12.71 28.92
CA LYS A 897 28.95 13.45 29.27
C LYS A 897 29.05 14.79 28.55
N GLU A 898 28.73 14.79 27.26
CA GLU A 898 28.86 15.94 26.37
C GLU A 898 27.90 17.08 26.73
N THR A 899 26.76 16.77 27.37
CA THR A 899 25.73 17.78 27.71
C THR A 899 25.57 18.00 29.20
N GLY A 900 26.11 17.10 30.04
CA GLY A 900 25.87 17.07 31.48
C GLY A 900 24.45 16.69 31.89
N LYS A 901 23.53 16.44 30.94
CA LYS A 901 22.11 16.18 31.22
C LYS A 901 21.87 14.72 31.60
N LEU A 902 20.96 14.51 32.55
CA LEU A 902 20.49 13.17 32.93
C LEU A 902 19.65 12.55 31.81
N CYS A 903 19.93 11.29 31.48
CA CYS A 903 19.10 10.44 30.63
C CYS A 903 18.39 9.33 31.44
N ILE A 904 18.96 8.90 32.57
CA ILE A 904 18.31 8.06 33.59
C ILE A 904 18.34 8.77 34.93
N SER A 905 17.21 8.76 35.62
CA SER A 905 17.06 9.29 36.99
C SER A 905 16.17 8.38 37.83
N GLY A 906 16.12 8.63 39.14
CA GLY A 906 15.21 7.94 40.06
C GLY A 906 15.38 6.42 40.04
N ALA A 907 16.60 5.95 39.83
CA ALA A 907 16.90 4.58 39.43
C ALA A 907 17.66 3.81 40.52
N GLY A 908 17.37 2.52 40.60
CA GLY A 908 17.99 1.64 41.57
C GLY A 908 17.88 0.17 41.18
N ALA A 909 18.84 -0.62 41.62
CA ALA A 909 18.88 -2.06 41.45
C ALA A 909 19.08 -2.76 42.80
N GLU A 910 18.21 -3.71 43.14
CA GLU A 910 18.33 -4.53 44.35
C GLU A 910 19.23 -5.73 44.05
N LEU A 911 20.33 -5.90 44.79
CA LEU A 911 21.28 -6.99 44.57
C LEU A 911 20.70 -8.35 45.02
N ARG A 912 21.06 -9.44 44.34
CA ARG A 912 20.60 -10.82 44.66
C ARG A 912 21.23 -11.35 45.95
N ASN A 913 22.51 -11.10 46.17
CA ASN A 913 23.26 -11.55 47.34
C ASN A 913 23.92 -10.35 48.04
N ALA A 914 23.52 -10.07 49.28
CA ALA A 914 24.13 -9.04 50.12
C ALA A 914 25.43 -9.58 50.78
N SER A 915 26.53 -9.72 50.04
CA SER A 915 27.87 -9.93 50.63
C SER A 915 29.03 -9.60 49.69
N PRO A 916 30.22 -9.26 50.22
CA PRO A 916 31.20 -8.40 49.55
C PRO A 916 32.13 -9.15 48.59
N LYS A 917 32.35 -8.53 47.42
CA LYS A 917 33.31 -8.89 46.35
C LYS A 917 32.96 -10.15 45.54
N SER A 918 32.24 -9.93 44.43
CA SER A 918 32.51 -10.71 43.21
C SER A 918 33.76 -10.11 42.56
N LYS A 919 34.84 -10.89 42.46
CA LYS A 919 35.94 -10.61 41.54
C LYS A 919 35.49 -11.14 40.18
N LEU A 920 35.11 -10.24 39.28
CA LEU A 920 35.26 -10.46 37.84
C LEU A 920 36.58 -9.82 37.40
#